data_AF-A0A1A3EQX9-F1
#
_entry.id   AF-A0A1A3EQX9-F1
#
_cell.length_a   1.000
_cell.length_b   1.000
_cell.length_c   1.000
_cell.angle_alpha   90.00
_cell.angle_beta   90.00
_cell.angle_gamma   90.00
#
_symmetry.space_group_name_H-M   'P 1'
#
loop_
_entity.id
_entity.type
_entity.pdbx_description
1 polymer ?
#
loop_
_entity_poly.entity_id
_entity_poly.type
_entity_poly.pdbx_seq_one_letter_code
_entity_poly.pdbx_strand_id
1 'polypeptide(L)'
;MDERTVTAYSAQILDIDEPGDRLILERLRADPTVEIVDRLDAQLANLRGLRPPPDSTLLDEGARWAYYPWRRAAVAVLGPRGFRALRLDRNRNNITAAEQTKLSSLTIGVAGLSVGHVIAHTLAVQGLCGRLRLADFDHLELSNLNRVPATVFDLGLNKAQVAARRIAELDPYLAVDVFDAGITADTIDAFLDGLDIVIEECDSLDMKIALRMAARDRRIPVLMATSDRGRVDVERFDQNPGRPVMHGLLDQLDIEQVAGMSTREKLPHMLRYDEAEHISPRTAASLIEIDRSLSTWPQLASDVIVGAAAMAEAVRRIGLGENLRSGRCRIDTGAALDELDEVETAQLHPARDTEPGSDPAASAFDDTIVAAAMRAPSGGNSQPWCIDAQPTSLTISVAPEHTSTMDVGFRGSAVAVGAALYNVRIAAAARGMLGPVSVSEDAAGSPVRATMHFGNGNDPALADLYEPMLARETNRHRGIPQPLDDQTAKLLTVTAEGEGARLHLLTERDDLARAATIFGAADRIRYLTRQLHTEMVSELRWPGDPDPDTGIDVRSLELEASDLALMDIVRRPDVMAYLAEWNAGSALGDGMRDEVLGSSALAVLTVTGSRLGDYVRGGSAVEAVWIVAQREGLAVRPLSPVFLHARNAADLHELSAGFAGELARLQDDFVRLTATAPEESIVLALRLTTAPPPSVSSRRSPSRVRTQGL
;
A
#
# COMPACT_ATOMS: atom_id res chain seq x y z
N MET A 1 -5.62 -50.43 20.25
CA MET A 1 -6.43 -49.21 20.19
C MET A 1 -6.60 -48.79 21.63
N ASP A 2 -5.56 -48.14 22.14
CA ASP A 2 -5.20 -48.15 23.56
C ASP A 2 -4.86 -46.73 24.02
N GLU A 3 -5.18 -46.46 25.28
CA GLU A 3 -5.12 -45.18 26.03
C GLU A 3 -6.05 -44.04 25.57
N ARG A 4 -7.09 -43.77 26.39
CA ARG A 4 -7.88 -42.53 26.34
C ARG A 4 -6.98 -41.38 26.82
N THR A 5 -6.20 -40.80 25.91
CA THR A 5 -5.29 -39.69 26.19
C THR A 5 -6.11 -38.46 26.57
N VAL A 6 -6.21 -38.15 27.86
CA VAL A 6 -6.67 -36.84 28.32
C VAL A 6 -5.59 -35.84 27.91
N THR A 7 -5.81 -35.13 26.80
CA THR A 7 -4.91 -34.06 26.40
C THR A 7 -5.23 -32.80 27.20
N ALA A 8 -4.30 -31.84 27.22
CA ALA A 8 -4.52 -30.57 27.92
C ALA A 8 -5.65 -29.70 27.32
N TYR A 9 -6.31 -30.15 26.25
CA TYR A 9 -7.25 -29.39 25.45
C TYR A 9 -8.52 -30.15 25.02
N SER A 10 -8.71 -31.40 25.48
CA SER A 10 -9.92 -32.21 25.22
C SER A 10 -10.73 -32.48 26.49
N ALA A 11 -12.05 -32.52 26.38
CA ALA A 11 -12.89 -33.01 27.46
C ALA A 11 -12.73 -34.53 27.63
N GLN A 12 -12.65 -35.01 28.88
CA GLN A 12 -12.70 -36.43 29.18
C GLN A 12 -14.18 -36.85 29.31
N ILE A 13 -14.65 -37.66 28.36
CA ILE A 13 -16.01 -38.20 28.37
C ILE A 13 -16.06 -39.47 29.19
N LEU A 14 -16.93 -39.48 30.20
CA LEU A 14 -17.14 -40.57 31.13
C LEU A 14 -18.51 -41.19 30.90
N ASP A 15 -18.53 -42.47 30.57
CA ASP A 15 -19.74 -43.27 30.45
C ASP A 15 -20.04 -43.95 31.78
N ILE A 16 -21.13 -43.57 32.45
CA ILE A 16 -21.43 -44.11 33.80
C ILE A 16 -21.79 -45.59 33.79
N ASP A 17 -22.12 -46.14 32.63
CA ASP A 17 -22.37 -47.57 32.44
C ASP A 17 -21.06 -48.38 32.51
N GLU A 18 -19.93 -47.74 32.16
CA GLU A 18 -18.59 -48.31 32.27
C GLU A 18 -18.05 -48.19 33.72
N PRO A 19 -17.69 -49.30 34.39
CA PRO A 19 -17.24 -49.27 35.78
C PRO A 19 -16.02 -48.37 36.05
N GLY A 20 -15.10 -48.28 35.09
CA GLY A 20 -13.89 -47.45 35.22
C GLY A 20 -14.21 -45.95 35.24
N ASP A 21 -15.09 -45.50 34.35
CA ASP A 21 -15.50 -44.11 34.25
C ASP A 21 -16.33 -43.66 35.44
N ARG A 22 -17.18 -44.55 35.98
CA ARG A 22 -17.90 -44.32 37.23
C ARG A 22 -16.96 -44.02 38.39
N LEU A 23 -15.88 -44.78 38.51
CA LEU A 23 -14.88 -44.60 39.56
C LEU A 23 -14.11 -43.28 39.38
N ILE A 24 -13.84 -42.87 38.14
CA ILE A 24 -13.26 -41.55 37.85
C ILE A 24 -14.23 -40.44 38.27
N LEU A 25 -15.50 -40.54 37.93
CA LEU A 25 -16.52 -39.55 38.31
C LEU A 25 -16.70 -39.45 39.83
N GLU A 26 -16.68 -40.57 40.55
CA GLU A 26 -16.71 -40.59 42.01
C GLU A 26 -15.52 -39.85 42.63
N ARG A 27 -14.30 -40.03 42.06
CA ARG A 27 -13.11 -39.28 42.47
C ARG A 27 -13.26 -37.79 42.22
N LEU A 28 -13.77 -37.40 41.05
CA LEU A 28 -14.01 -36.00 40.71
C LEU A 28 -15.04 -35.35 41.64
N ARG A 29 -16.12 -36.05 41.98
CA ARG A 29 -17.13 -35.56 42.95
C ARG A 29 -16.60 -35.43 44.38
N ALA A 30 -15.59 -36.22 44.74
CA ALA A 30 -14.96 -36.17 46.05
C ALA A 30 -13.90 -35.05 46.15
N ASP A 31 -13.41 -34.51 45.03
CA ASP A 31 -12.45 -33.41 45.00
C ASP A 31 -13.18 -32.05 45.18
N PRO A 32 -13.01 -31.34 46.31
CA PRO A 32 -13.70 -30.08 46.57
C PRO A 32 -13.27 -28.93 45.66
N THR A 33 -12.20 -29.11 44.89
CA THR A 33 -11.70 -28.13 43.93
C THR A 33 -12.21 -28.39 42.50
N VAL A 34 -13.05 -29.40 42.32
CA VAL A 34 -13.74 -29.69 41.06
C VAL A 34 -15.19 -29.24 41.15
N GLU A 35 -15.61 -28.37 40.24
CA GLU A 35 -17.00 -27.95 40.10
C GLU A 35 -17.83 -29.07 39.46
N ILE A 36 -18.95 -29.44 40.09
CA ILE A 36 -19.88 -30.43 39.56
C ILE A 36 -21.15 -29.72 39.07
N VAL A 37 -21.39 -29.76 37.77
CA VAL A 37 -22.57 -29.13 37.15
C VAL A 37 -23.52 -30.21 36.64
N ASP A 38 -24.58 -30.47 37.40
CA ASP A 38 -25.63 -31.42 37.01
C ASP A 38 -26.92 -30.68 36.62
N ARG A 39 -27.19 -30.64 35.32
CA ARG A 39 -28.43 -30.09 34.75
C ARG A 39 -29.08 -31.08 33.77
N LEU A 40 -28.82 -32.37 33.95
CA LEU A 40 -29.25 -33.40 32.99
C LEU A 40 -30.78 -33.48 32.85
N ASP A 41 -31.52 -33.36 33.95
CA ASP A 41 -32.99 -33.39 33.93
C ASP A 41 -33.59 -32.29 33.03
N ALA A 42 -33.02 -31.09 33.07
CA ALA A 42 -33.44 -29.98 32.21
C ALA A 42 -33.10 -30.25 30.73
N GLN A 43 -31.94 -30.86 30.45
CA GLN A 43 -31.57 -31.25 29.10
C GLN A 43 -32.51 -32.33 28.55
N LEU A 44 -32.83 -33.36 29.34
CA LEU A 44 -33.77 -34.43 28.95
C LEU A 44 -35.19 -33.88 28.73
N ALA A 45 -35.64 -32.94 29.56
CA ALA A 45 -36.93 -32.28 29.37
C ALA A 45 -36.98 -31.51 28.04
N ASN A 46 -35.90 -30.78 27.70
CA ASN A 46 -35.79 -30.08 26.42
C ASN A 46 -35.73 -31.05 25.23
N LEU A 47 -35.01 -32.18 25.35
CA LEU A 47 -34.95 -33.22 24.33
C LEU A 47 -36.34 -33.83 24.05
N ARG A 48 -37.13 -34.14 25.09
CA ARG A 48 -38.53 -34.57 24.95
C ARG A 48 -39.42 -33.47 24.34
N GLY A 49 -39.01 -32.21 24.48
CA GLY A 49 -39.66 -31.04 23.89
C GLY A 49 -39.48 -30.89 22.39
N LEU A 50 -38.55 -31.63 21.75
CA LEU A 50 -38.33 -31.54 20.31
C LEU A 50 -39.58 -31.91 19.50
N ARG A 51 -39.69 -31.36 18.29
CA ARG A 51 -40.84 -31.56 17.38
C ARG A 51 -40.36 -31.89 15.97
N PRO A 52 -40.74 -33.05 15.39
CA PRO A 52 -41.55 -34.11 15.99
C PRO A 52 -40.88 -34.73 17.23
N PRO A 53 -41.65 -35.37 18.13
CA PRO A 53 -41.08 -36.02 19.30
C PRO A 53 -39.98 -37.03 18.90
N PRO A 54 -38.84 -37.07 19.60
CA PRO A 54 -37.79 -38.03 19.29
C PRO A 54 -38.23 -39.46 19.63
N ASP A 55 -37.65 -40.44 18.94
CA ASP A 55 -37.92 -41.85 19.19
C ASP A 55 -37.33 -42.33 20.53
N SER A 56 -37.76 -43.52 20.97
CA SER A 56 -37.28 -44.10 22.23
C SER A 56 -35.78 -44.39 22.20
N THR A 57 -35.19 -44.71 21.04
CA THR A 57 -33.76 -45.02 20.94
C THR A 57 -32.86 -43.81 21.21
N LEU A 58 -33.36 -42.60 20.95
CA LEU A 58 -32.68 -41.35 21.28
C LEU A 58 -32.93 -40.92 22.73
N LEU A 59 -34.15 -41.12 23.23
CA LEU A 59 -34.52 -40.77 24.61
C LEU A 59 -33.88 -41.69 25.65
N ASP A 60 -33.65 -42.95 25.29
CA ASP A 60 -33.03 -43.97 26.13
C ASP A 60 -31.49 -43.97 26.00
N GLU A 61 -30.91 -43.06 25.20
CA GLU A 61 -29.46 -42.92 25.10
C GLU A 61 -28.87 -42.48 26.44
N GLY A 62 -27.95 -43.30 26.98
CA GLY A 62 -27.30 -43.03 28.25
C GLY A 62 -26.61 -41.67 28.28
N ALA A 63 -26.76 -40.96 29.39
CA ALA A 63 -26.05 -39.71 29.62
C ALA A 63 -24.54 -39.93 29.78
N ARG A 64 -23.76 -38.86 29.62
CA ARG A 64 -22.31 -38.85 29.86
C ARG A 64 -21.96 -37.77 30.87
N TRP A 65 -20.75 -37.85 31.40
CA TRP A 65 -20.12 -36.76 32.13
C TRP A 65 -18.90 -36.28 31.37
N ALA A 66 -18.86 -34.99 31.03
CA ALA A 66 -17.72 -34.36 30.40
C ALA A 66 -16.89 -33.65 31.48
N TYR A 67 -15.67 -34.12 31.73
CA TYR A 67 -14.72 -33.47 32.62
C TYR A 67 -13.75 -32.59 31.82
N TYR A 68 -13.61 -31.33 32.23
CA TYR A 68 -12.76 -30.31 31.61
C TYR A 68 -11.61 -29.99 32.57
N PRO A 69 -10.42 -30.61 32.39
CA PRO A 69 -9.30 -30.46 33.34
C PRO A 69 -8.88 -29.01 33.56
N TRP A 70 -8.89 -28.18 32.51
CA TRP A 70 -8.49 -26.76 32.58
C TRP A 70 -9.48 -25.87 33.31
N ARG A 71 -10.75 -26.28 33.41
CA ARG A 71 -11.77 -25.60 34.24
C ARG A 71 -11.87 -26.20 35.64
N ARG A 72 -11.33 -27.41 35.82
CA ARG A 72 -11.64 -28.28 36.95
C ARG A 72 -13.16 -28.41 37.12
N ALA A 73 -13.87 -28.72 36.05
CA ALA A 73 -15.33 -28.86 36.08
C ALA A 73 -15.77 -30.16 35.41
N ALA A 74 -16.72 -30.89 36.03
CA ALA A 74 -17.38 -32.04 35.44
C ALA A 74 -18.87 -31.72 35.23
N VAL A 75 -19.35 -31.90 34.00
CA VAL A 75 -20.70 -31.51 33.58
C VAL A 75 -21.48 -32.73 33.10
N ALA A 76 -22.68 -32.94 33.64
CA ALA A 76 -23.60 -33.95 33.13
C ALA A 76 -24.17 -33.50 31.78
N VAL A 77 -24.05 -34.33 30.75
CA VAL A 77 -24.48 -34.03 29.38
C VAL A 77 -25.28 -35.19 28.79
N LEU A 78 -26.22 -34.87 27.89
CA LEU A 78 -26.91 -35.89 27.10
C LEU A 78 -25.90 -36.77 26.34
N GLY A 79 -26.28 -38.00 26.02
CA GLY A 79 -25.53 -38.84 25.09
C GLY A 79 -25.30 -38.17 23.73
N PRO A 80 -24.33 -38.62 22.93
CA PRO A 80 -23.85 -37.89 21.75
C PRO A 80 -24.96 -37.61 20.71
N ARG A 81 -25.88 -38.55 20.47
CA ARG A 81 -26.96 -38.34 19.51
C ARG A 81 -28.00 -37.37 20.06
N GLY A 82 -28.41 -37.54 21.31
CA GLY A 82 -29.38 -36.66 21.99
C GLY A 82 -28.86 -35.23 22.15
N PHE A 83 -27.58 -35.09 22.50
CA PHE A 83 -26.89 -33.80 22.59
C PHE A 83 -26.89 -33.08 21.24
N ARG A 84 -26.44 -33.75 20.17
CA ARG A 84 -26.42 -33.18 18.82
C ARG A 84 -27.82 -32.78 18.35
N ALA A 85 -28.80 -33.67 18.50
CA ALA A 85 -30.18 -33.42 18.08
C ALA A 85 -30.78 -32.19 18.78
N LEU A 86 -30.60 -32.10 20.11
CA LEU A 86 -31.12 -30.97 20.88
C LEU A 86 -30.39 -29.66 20.56
N ARG A 87 -29.04 -29.68 20.47
CA ARG A 87 -28.22 -28.49 20.24
C ARG A 87 -28.51 -27.83 18.89
N LEU A 88 -28.75 -28.64 17.85
CA LEU A 88 -28.92 -28.17 16.46
C LEU A 88 -30.37 -28.01 16.02
N ASP A 89 -31.35 -28.34 16.89
CA ASP A 89 -32.78 -28.36 16.54
C ASP A 89 -33.30 -27.05 15.95
N ARG A 90 -32.87 -25.91 16.50
CA ARG A 90 -33.32 -24.57 16.06
C ARG A 90 -32.83 -24.19 14.66
N ASN A 91 -31.82 -24.89 14.14
CA ASN A 91 -31.27 -24.67 12.81
C ASN A 91 -31.75 -25.73 11.80
N ARG A 92 -32.53 -26.73 12.21
CA ARG A 92 -32.83 -27.94 11.42
C ARG A 92 -33.59 -27.72 10.11
N ASN A 93 -34.13 -26.54 9.86
CA ASN A 93 -34.78 -26.21 8.58
C ASN A 93 -33.91 -25.33 7.68
N ASN A 94 -32.88 -24.69 8.25
CA ASN A 94 -31.86 -23.98 7.49
C ASN A 94 -30.71 -24.92 7.09
N ILE A 95 -30.46 -25.94 7.91
CA ILE A 95 -29.59 -27.08 7.63
C ILE A 95 -30.33 -28.32 8.10
N THR A 96 -30.93 -29.05 7.16
CA THR A 96 -31.77 -30.22 7.43
C THR A 96 -31.03 -31.31 8.20
N ALA A 97 -31.74 -32.18 8.93
CA ALA A 97 -31.11 -33.30 9.63
C ALA A 97 -30.28 -34.21 8.70
N ALA A 98 -30.72 -34.38 7.45
CA ALA A 98 -29.98 -35.12 6.44
C ALA A 98 -28.68 -34.38 6.04
N GLU A 99 -28.76 -33.07 5.82
CA GLU A 99 -27.59 -32.22 5.54
C GLU A 99 -26.62 -32.19 6.72
N GLN A 100 -27.12 -32.04 7.96
CA GLN A 100 -26.31 -32.12 9.18
C GLN A 100 -25.58 -33.45 9.30
N THR A 101 -26.21 -34.56 8.92
CA THR A 101 -25.58 -35.89 8.90
C THR A 101 -24.46 -35.96 7.86
N LYS A 102 -24.72 -35.45 6.64
CA LYS A 102 -23.71 -35.38 5.58
C LYS A 102 -22.53 -34.52 6.02
N LEU A 103 -22.79 -33.33 6.56
CA LEU A 103 -21.76 -32.40 7.02
C LEU A 103 -20.96 -32.96 8.19
N SER A 104 -21.55 -33.75 9.09
CA SER A 104 -20.80 -34.41 10.17
C SER A 104 -19.81 -35.48 9.71
N SER A 105 -19.83 -35.87 8.44
CA SER A 105 -18.79 -36.75 7.89
C SER A 105 -17.50 -36.01 7.51
N LEU A 106 -17.56 -34.67 7.44
CA LEU A 106 -16.42 -33.87 7.01
C LEU A 106 -15.32 -33.80 8.07
N THR A 107 -14.08 -33.88 7.59
CA THR A 107 -12.85 -33.54 8.31
C THR A 107 -12.29 -32.24 7.74
N ILE A 108 -12.21 -31.19 8.56
CA ILE A 108 -11.77 -29.87 8.12
C ILE A 108 -10.48 -29.47 8.83
N GLY A 109 -9.48 -29.04 8.07
CA GLY A 109 -8.25 -28.47 8.60
C GLY A 109 -8.34 -26.94 8.68
N VAL A 110 -7.84 -26.34 9.76
CA VAL A 110 -7.69 -24.89 9.91
C VAL A 110 -6.24 -24.58 10.28
N ALA A 111 -5.54 -23.88 9.40
CA ALA A 111 -4.14 -23.49 9.56
C ALA A 111 -4.04 -22.00 9.90
N GLY A 112 -3.49 -21.66 11.06
CA GLY A 112 -3.51 -20.31 11.63
C GLY A 112 -4.76 -20.07 12.48
N LEU A 113 -4.58 -19.85 13.78
CA LEU A 113 -5.64 -19.79 14.80
C LEU A 113 -5.72 -18.40 15.46
N SER A 114 -5.31 -17.36 14.73
CA SER A 114 -5.79 -16.01 14.99
C SER A 114 -7.20 -15.85 14.41
N VAL A 115 -7.33 -15.50 13.12
CA VAL A 115 -8.63 -15.46 12.41
C VAL A 115 -9.28 -16.86 12.37
N GLY A 116 -8.49 -17.91 12.13
CA GLY A 116 -9.00 -19.27 12.05
C GLY A 116 -9.68 -19.78 13.32
N HIS A 117 -9.41 -19.20 14.50
CA HIS A 117 -10.10 -19.59 15.73
C HIS A 117 -11.60 -19.32 15.63
N VAL A 118 -12.01 -18.11 15.22
CA VAL A 118 -13.44 -17.79 15.10
C VAL A 118 -14.10 -18.64 14.02
N ILE A 119 -13.37 -18.99 12.96
CA ILE A 119 -13.85 -19.86 11.88
C ILE A 119 -14.11 -21.26 12.44
N ALA A 120 -13.10 -21.90 13.04
CA ALA A 120 -13.22 -23.23 13.64
C ALA A 120 -14.36 -23.30 14.68
N HIS A 121 -14.46 -22.29 15.54
CA HIS A 121 -15.55 -22.18 16.50
C HIS A 121 -16.92 -22.05 15.81
N THR A 122 -17.05 -21.21 14.78
CA THR A 122 -18.31 -21.05 14.02
C THR A 122 -18.73 -22.35 13.33
N LEU A 123 -17.79 -23.09 12.75
CA LEU A 123 -18.04 -24.42 12.18
C LEU A 123 -18.59 -25.40 13.23
N ALA A 124 -17.99 -25.40 14.43
CA ALA A 124 -18.44 -26.24 15.54
C ALA A 124 -19.83 -25.83 16.07
N VAL A 125 -20.09 -24.52 16.19
CA VAL A 125 -21.41 -23.98 16.60
C VAL A 125 -22.51 -24.45 15.67
N GLN A 126 -22.26 -24.45 14.36
CA GLN A 126 -23.25 -24.89 13.36
C GLN A 126 -23.25 -26.41 13.11
N GLY A 127 -22.31 -27.17 13.68
CA GLY A 127 -22.23 -28.62 13.53
C GLY A 127 -21.85 -29.08 12.13
N LEU A 128 -21.02 -28.29 11.42
CA LEU A 128 -20.70 -28.45 10.00
C LEU A 128 -19.61 -29.49 9.69
N CYS A 129 -19.03 -30.12 10.70
CA CYS A 129 -18.01 -31.16 10.55
C CYS A 129 -18.10 -32.17 11.70
N GLY A 130 -17.48 -33.33 11.50
CA GLY A 130 -17.30 -34.35 12.55
C GLY A 130 -15.90 -34.37 13.14
N ARG A 131 -14.93 -33.75 12.46
CA ARG A 131 -13.56 -33.60 12.94
C ARG A 131 -12.97 -32.26 12.48
N LEU A 132 -12.23 -31.63 13.39
CA LEU A 132 -11.39 -30.46 13.12
C LEU A 132 -9.92 -30.81 13.35
N ARG A 133 -9.04 -30.31 12.49
CA ARG A 133 -7.59 -30.36 12.68
C ARG A 133 -7.05 -28.93 12.71
N LEU A 134 -6.48 -28.52 13.84
CA LEU A 134 -6.09 -27.13 14.10
C LEU A 134 -4.56 -27.04 14.17
N ALA A 135 -3.95 -26.13 13.40
CA ALA A 135 -2.50 -25.95 13.38
C ALA A 135 -2.10 -24.49 13.62
N ASP A 136 -1.36 -24.25 14.69
CA ASP A 136 -0.76 -22.95 15.02
C ASP A 136 0.42 -23.17 15.97
N PHE A 137 1.54 -22.48 15.73
CA PHE A 137 2.75 -22.59 16.55
C PHE A 137 2.86 -21.49 17.61
N ASP A 138 2.07 -20.43 17.50
CA ASP A 138 2.13 -19.28 18.39
C ASP A 138 1.40 -19.53 19.70
N HIS A 139 1.85 -18.77 20.70
CA HIS A 139 1.15 -18.63 21.96
C HIS A 139 0.23 -17.41 21.93
N LEU A 140 -0.82 -17.44 22.74
CA LEU A 140 -1.76 -16.34 22.86
C LEU A 140 -1.13 -15.17 23.61
N GLU A 141 -1.14 -14.00 22.97
CA GLU A 141 -0.69 -12.74 23.55
C GLU A 141 -1.85 -11.77 23.82
N LEU A 142 -1.60 -10.77 24.67
CA LEU A 142 -2.60 -9.73 24.98
C LEU A 142 -3.08 -8.99 23.72
N SER A 143 -2.16 -8.76 22.77
CA SER A 143 -2.42 -8.13 21.48
C SER A 143 -3.40 -8.91 20.60
N ASN A 144 -3.65 -10.20 20.89
CA ASN A 144 -4.57 -11.04 20.13
C ASN A 144 -6.01 -10.99 20.65
N LEU A 145 -6.23 -10.56 21.90
CA LEU A 145 -7.55 -10.54 22.54
C LEU A 145 -8.53 -9.54 21.91
N ASN A 146 -8.06 -8.69 20.99
CA ASN A 146 -8.91 -7.79 20.22
C ASN A 146 -9.77 -8.51 19.16
N ARG A 147 -9.45 -9.77 18.81
CA ARG A 147 -10.10 -10.51 17.71
C ARG A 147 -10.19 -12.02 17.90
N VAL A 148 -9.30 -12.61 18.72
CA VAL A 148 -9.33 -14.05 19.02
C VAL A 148 -10.34 -14.31 20.13
N PRO A 149 -11.27 -15.29 19.99
CA PRO A 149 -12.21 -15.72 21.03
C PRO A 149 -11.56 -16.39 22.26
N ALA A 150 -10.68 -15.66 22.95
CA ALA A 150 -9.94 -16.10 24.12
C ALA A 150 -10.06 -15.09 25.27
N THR A 151 -9.51 -15.44 26.44
CA THR A 151 -9.57 -14.61 27.64
C THR A 151 -8.19 -14.34 28.21
N VAL A 152 -8.09 -13.41 29.17
CA VAL A 152 -6.83 -13.14 29.88
C VAL A 152 -6.28 -14.35 30.64
N PHE A 153 -7.11 -15.36 30.91
CA PHE A 153 -6.68 -16.63 31.52
C PHE A 153 -5.99 -17.57 30.53
N ASP A 154 -6.09 -17.29 29.24
CA ASP A 154 -5.55 -18.13 28.17
C ASP A 154 -4.16 -17.63 27.70
N LEU A 155 -3.65 -16.53 28.26
CA LEU A 155 -2.36 -15.93 27.88
C LEU A 155 -1.20 -16.92 28.11
N GLY A 156 -0.30 -17.01 27.12
CA GLY A 156 0.84 -17.93 27.15
C GLY A 156 0.50 -19.38 26.81
N LEU A 157 -0.74 -19.69 26.46
CA LEU A 157 -1.13 -21.00 25.92
C LEU A 157 -1.08 -20.99 24.39
N ASN A 158 -0.79 -22.14 23.78
CA ASN A 158 -0.81 -22.28 22.32
C ASN A 158 -2.21 -21.96 21.74
N LYS A 159 -2.27 -21.18 20.66
CA LYS A 159 -3.53 -20.69 20.07
C LYS A 159 -4.45 -21.84 19.61
N ALA A 160 -3.91 -22.91 19.04
CA ALA A 160 -4.69 -24.07 18.61
C ALA A 160 -5.25 -24.87 19.79
N GLN A 161 -4.50 -24.98 20.89
CA GLN A 161 -5.01 -25.59 22.12
C GLN A 161 -6.15 -24.77 22.74
N VAL A 162 -6.04 -23.44 22.75
CA VAL A 162 -7.12 -22.56 23.26
C VAL A 162 -8.39 -22.71 22.41
N ALA A 163 -8.26 -22.75 21.08
CA ALA A 163 -9.39 -23.01 20.18
C ALA A 163 -10.03 -24.38 20.44
N ALA A 164 -9.22 -25.43 20.60
CA ALA A 164 -9.71 -26.77 20.92
C ALA A 164 -10.46 -26.82 22.26
N ARG A 165 -9.96 -26.13 23.31
CA ARG A 165 -10.67 -25.99 24.59
C ARG A 165 -12.02 -25.32 24.44
N ARG A 166 -12.10 -24.23 23.67
CA ARG A 166 -13.35 -23.50 23.41
C ARG A 166 -14.36 -24.36 22.66
N ILE A 167 -13.90 -25.14 21.69
CA ILE A 167 -14.73 -26.08 20.95
C ILE A 167 -15.21 -27.21 21.85
N ALA A 168 -14.34 -27.77 22.70
CA ALA A 168 -14.73 -28.83 23.64
C ALA A 168 -15.76 -28.35 24.67
N GLU A 169 -15.63 -27.10 25.15
CA GLU A 169 -16.62 -26.45 26.04
C GLU A 169 -18.00 -26.29 25.38
N LEU A 170 -18.05 -26.26 24.04
CA LEU A 170 -19.27 -26.14 23.24
C LEU A 170 -19.87 -27.49 22.84
N ASP A 171 -19.03 -28.39 22.31
CA ASP A 171 -19.39 -29.71 21.84
C ASP A 171 -18.32 -30.72 22.29
N PRO A 172 -18.53 -31.39 23.44
CA PRO A 172 -17.53 -32.28 24.01
C PRO A 172 -17.33 -33.58 23.18
N TYR A 173 -18.17 -33.81 22.17
CA TYR A 173 -18.10 -34.98 21.29
C TYR A 173 -17.40 -34.71 19.95
N LEU A 174 -17.14 -33.44 19.61
CA LEU A 174 -16.46 -33.10 18.37
C LEU A 174 -14.98 -33.47 18.46
N ALA A 175 -14.49 -34.28 17.52
CA ALA A 175 -13.08 -34.66 17.48
C ALA A 175 -12.22 -33.47 17.03
N VAL A 176 -11.20 -33.13 17.83
CA VAL A 176 -10.26 -32.03 17.52
C VAL A 176 -8.83 -32.52 17.67
N ASP A 177 -8.09 -32.51 16.57
CA ASP A 177 -6.66 -32.81 16.52
C ASP A 177 -5.86 -31.50 16.52
N VAL A 178 -4.83 -31.38 17.37
CA VAL A 178 -4.02 -30.17 17.49
C VAL A 178 -2.59 -30.42 17.01
N PHE A 179 -2.12 -29.55 16.12
CA PHE A 179 -0.75 -29.47 15.61
C PHE A 179 -0.13 -28.20 16.20
N ASP A 180 0.35 -28.30 17.44
CA ASP A 180 0.85 -27.17 18.23
C ASP A 180 2.23 -26.65 17.81
N ALA A 181 2.94 -27.40 16.96
CA ALA A 181 4.13 -26.93 16.24
C ALA A 181 3.79 -26.22 14.92
N GLY A 182 2.50 -26.04 14.61
CA GLY A 182 2.04 -25.50 13.33
C GLY A 182 2.28 -26.44 12.14
N ILE A 183 2.22 -25.87 10.94
CA ILE A 183 2.52 -26.60 9.69
C ILE A 183 3.96 -26.31 9.29
N THR A 184 4.68 -27.38 8.94
CA THR A 184 6.06 -27.34 8.44
C THR A 184 6.15 -28.22 7.19
N ALA A 185 7.28 -28.18 6.49
CA ALA A 185 7.53 -29.07 5.35
C ALA A 185 7.35 -30.57 5.72
N ASP A 186 7.68 -30.95 6.95
CA ASP A 186 7.58 -32.34 7.41
C ASP A 186 6.16 -32.72 7.88
N THR A 187 5.35 -31.74 8.34
CA THR A 187 4.04 -32.00 8.93
C THR A 187 2.86 -31.71 7.99
N ILE A 188 3.09 -31.00 6.89
CA ILE A 188 2.04 -30.61 5.92
C ILE A 188 1.27 -31.80 5.35
N ASP A 189 1.98 -32.89 5.03
CA ASP A 189 1.36 -34.09 4.46
C ASP A 189 0.45 -34.78 5.46
N ALA A 190 0.91 -34.91 6.71
CA ALA A 190 0.13 -35.47 7.81
C ALA A 190 -1.06 -34.56 8.17
N PHE A 191 -0.90 -33.24 8.07
CA PHE A 191 -1.97 -32.27 8.32
C PHE A 191 -3.05 -32.33 7.23
N LEU A 192 -2.70 -32.57 5.98
CA LEU A 192 -3.65 -32.64 4.87
C LEU A 192 -4.27 -34.03 4.68
N ASP A 193 -3.69 -35.07 5.26
CA ASP A 193 -4.18 -36.44 5.09
C ASP A 193 -5.63 -36.61 5.56
N GLY A 194 -6.48 -37.07 4.65
CA GLY A 194 -7.91 -37.30 4.87
C GLY A 194 -8.78 -36.05 5.07
N LEU A 195 -8.28 -34.84 4.78
CA LEU A 195 -9.10 -33.63 4.84
C LEU A 195 -10.06 -33.53 3.65
N ASP A 196 -11.29 -33.09 3.91
CA ASP A 196 -12.26 -32.74 2.87
C ASP A 196 -12.11 -31.27 2.44
N ILE A 197 -11.72 -30.39 3.37
CA ILE A 197 -11.55 -28.95 3.15
C ILE A 197 -10.40 -28.46 4.04
N VAL A 198 -9.57 -27.55 3.52
CA VAL A 198 -8.61 -26.80 4.34
C VAL A 198 -8.96 -25.30 4.33
N ILE A 199 -8.89 -24.69 5.50
CA ILE A 199 -9.04 -23.25 5.71
C ILE A 199 -7.66 -22.70 6.06
N GLU A 200 -7.17 -21.77 5.22
CA GLU A 200 -5.82 -21.23 5.28
C GLU A 200 -5.88 -19.78 5.79
N GLU A 201 -5.36 -19.57 7.00
CA GLU A 201 -5.32 -18.29 7.72
C GLU A 201 -3.90 -18.04 8.30
N CYS A 202 -2.87 -18.49 7.60
CA CYS A 202 -1.47 -18.32 8.01
C CYS A 202 -0.99 -16.89 7.74
N ASP A 203 -0.07 -16.36 8.55
CA ASP A 203 0.48 -15.01 8.32
C ASP A 203 1.60 -14.99 7.25
N SER A 204 2.32 -16.11 7.08
CA SER A 204 3.50 -16.18 6.21
C SER A 204 3.15 -16.57 4.77
N LEU A 205 3.50 -15.71 3.80
CA LEU A 205 3.21 -15.92 2.37
C LEU A 205 3.74 -17.26 1.84
N ASP A 206 4.96 -17.65 2.21
CA ASP A 206 5.58 -18.93 1.84
C ASP A 206 4.76 -20.12 2.34
N MET A 207 4.29 -20.10 3.59
CA MET A 207 3.44 -21.15 4.13
C MET A 207 2.08 -21.20 3.43
N LYS A 208 1.49 -20.03 3.08
CA LYS A 208 0.24 -19.99 2.30
C LYS A 208 0.40 -20.70 0.96
N ILE A 209 1.50 -20.44 0.25
CA ILE A 209 1.78 -21.03 -1.06
C ILE A 209 2.04 -22.54 -0.91
N ALA A 210 2.88 -22.94 0.05
CA ALA A 210 3.21 -24.35 0.30
C ALA A 210 1.95 -25.18 0.64
N LEU A 211 1.10 -24.67 1.53
CA LEU A 211 -0.16 -25.33 1.90
C LEU A 211 -1.10 -25.49 0.71
N ARG A 212 -1.25 -24.45 -0.11
CA ARG A 212 -2.10 -24.49 -1.31
C ARG A 212 -1.57 -25.43 -2.38
N MET A 213 -0.25 -25.50 -2.57
CA MET A 213 0.37 -26.47 -3.48
C MET A 213 0.12 -27.91 -3.02
N ALA A 214 0.38 -28.20 -1.74
CA ALA A 214 0.17 -29.55 -1.19
C ALA A 214 -1.33 -29.95 -1.17
N ALA A 215 -2.24 -28.99 -0.96
CA ALA A 215 -3.68 -29.19 -1.06
C ALA A 215 -4.12 -29.45 -2.51
N ARG A 216 -3.59 -28.70 -3.48
CA ARG A 216 -3.85 -28.91 -4.91
C ARG A 216 -3.46 -30.31 -5.36
N ASP A 217 -2.27 -30.78 -4.98
CA ASP A 217 -1.77 -32.09 -5.36
C ASP A 217 -2.64 -33.23 -4.79
N ARG A 218 -3.33 -32.97 -3.68
CA ARG A 218 -4.32 -33.86 -3.04
C ARG A 218 -5.76 -33.61 -3.47
N ARG A 219 -6.01 -32.60 -4.31
CA ARG A 219 -7.33 -32.16 -4.76
C ARG A 219 -8.24 -31.75 -3.60
N ILE A 220 -7.67 -31.11 -2.58
CA ILE A 220 -8.40 -30.59 -1.43
C ILE A 220 -8.75 -29.13 -1.72
N PRO A 221 -10.04 -28.71 -1.61
CA PRO A 221 -10.41 -27.31 -1.75
C PRO A 221 -9.82 -26.47 -0.61
N VAL A 222 -9.33 -25.28 -0.95
CA VAL A 222 -8.81 -24.30 0.00
C VAL A 222 -9.77 -23.12 0.12
N LEU A 223 -10.05 -22.71 1.35
CA LEU A 223 -10.81 -21.51 1.67
C LEU A 223 -9.95 -20.55 2.51
N MET A 224 -10.13 -19.25 2.34
CA MET A 224 -9.49 -18.22 3.15
C MET A 224 -10.41 -16.99 3.25
N ALA A 225 -10.40 -16.32 4.40
CA ALA A 225 -10.93 -14.98 4.55
C ALA A 225 -9.81 -13.99 4.92
N THR A 226 -10.03 -12.70 4.71
CA THR A 226 -9.15 -11.66 5.29
C THR A 226 -9.92 -10.72 6.19
N SER A 227 -9.19 -10.05 7.09
CA SER A 227 -9.74 -9.12 8.07
C SER A 227 -9.97 -7.69 7.55
N ASP A 228 -9.82 -7.43 6.25
CA ASP A 228 -10.20 -6.15 5.61
C ASP A 228 -11.32 -6.41 4.59
N ARG A 229 -12.42 -5.65 4.72
CA ARG A 229 -13.58 -5.63 3.80
C ARG A 229 -14.17 -7.01 3.46
N GLY A 230 -14.07 -7.96 4.39
CA GLY A 230 -14.66 -9.30 4.26
C GLY A 230 -14.26 -10.02 2.97
N ARG A 231 -13.02 -9.86 2.48
CA ARG A 231 -12.54 -10.58 1.29
C ARG A 231 -12.49 -12.08 1.58
N VAL A 232 -12.94 -12.85 0.60
CA VAL A 232 -13.00 -14.31 0.62
C VAL A 232 -12.31 -14.85 -0.62
N ASP A 233 -11.47 -15.86 -0.43
CA ASP A 233 -10.72 -16.56 -1.47
C ASP A 233 -11.09 -18.06 -1.44
N VAL A 234 -11.48 -18.59 -2.60
CA VAL A 234 -11.92 -19.98 -2.76
C VAL A 234 -11.15 -20.64 -3.89
N GLU A 235 -10.41 -21.72 -3.59
CA GLU A 235 -9.71 -22.53 -4.57
C GLU A 235 -10.21 -23.99 -4.54
N ARG A 236 -11.12 -24.31 -5.46
CA ARG A 236 -11.69 -25.64 -5.68
C ARG A 236 -10.73 -26.55 -6.46
N PHE A 237 -9.62 -26.96 -5.85
CA PHE A 237 -8.69 -27.92 -6.46
C PHE A 237 -9.30 -29.32 -6.65
N ASP A 238 -10.36 -29.64 -5.91
CA ASP A 238 -11.19 -30.83 -6.11
C ASP A 238 -11.91 -30.83 -7.47
N GLN A 239 -12.32 -29.66 -7.95
CA GLN A 239 -13.02 -29.50 -9.24
C GLN A 239 -12.07 -29.19 -10.40
N ASN A 240 -11.02 -28.41 -10.15
CA ASN A 240 -10.02 -28.06 -11.14
C ASN A 240 -8.59 -28.19 -10.56
N PRO A 241 -8.00 -29.40 -10.58
CA PRO A 241 -6.67 -29.65 -10.05
C PRO A 241 -5.55 -28.90 -10.80
N GLY A 242 -5.79 -28.50 -12.05
CA GLY A 242 -4.81 -27.77 -12.87
C GLY A 242 -4.80 -26.26 -12.65
N ARG A 243 -5.63 -25.74 -11.75
CA ARG A 243 -5.67 -24.31 -11.43
C ARG A 243 -4.33 -23.84 -10.82
N PRO A 244 -3.79 -22.68 -11.25
CA PRO A 244 -2.67 -22.03 -10.58
C PRO A 244 -3.03 -21.65 -9.14
N VAL A 245 -2.07 -21.81 -8.23
CA VAL A 245 -2.21 -21.43 -6.82
C VAL A 245 -2.36 -19.91 -6.70
N MET A 246 -3.18 -19.44 -5.77
CA MET A 246 -3.51 -18.03 -5.58
C MET A 246 -4.05 -17.38 -6.87
N HIS A 247 -4.84 -18.13 -7.63
CA HIS A 247 -5.43 -17.72 -8.92
C HIS A 247 -4.43 -17.24 -9.97
N GLY A 248 -3.14 -17.55 -9.81
CA GLY A 248 -2.06 -17.17 -10.72
C GLY A 248 -1.50 -15.77 -10.51
N LEU A 249 -1.94 -15.05 -9.47
CA LEU A 249 -1.48 -13.69 -9.18
C LEU A 249 0.02 -13.63 -8.81
N LEU A 250 0.59 -14.79 -8.44
CA LEU A 250 1.97 -14.96 -7.99
C LEU A 250 2.79 -15.91 -8.87
N ASP A 251 2.32 -16.26 -10.08
CA ASP A 251 2.90 -17.31 -10.95
C ASP A 251 4.38 -17.13 -11.37
N GLN A 252 5.01 -16.00 -11.01
CA GLN A 252 6.44 -15.75 -11.24
C GLN A 252 7.33 -16.11 -10.03
N LEU A 253 6.76 -16.60 -8.93
CA LEU A 253 7.48 -16.88 -7.69
C LEU A 253 7.68 -18.37 -7.46
N ASP A 254 8.92 -18.77 -7.19
CA ASP A 254 9.25 -20.07 -6.63
C ASP A 254 9.14 -20.04 -5.08
N ILE A 255 8.60 -21.08 -4.46
CA ILE A 255 8.49 -21.19 -2.99
C ILE A 255 9.84 -20.99 -2.32
N GLU A 256 10.89 -21.61 -2.88
CA GLU A 256 12.24 -21.54 -2.29
C GLU A 256 12.79 -20.10 -2.30
N GLN A 257 12.41 -19.32 -3.31
CA GLN A 257 12.77 -17.90 -3.39
C GLN A 257 11.98 -17.08 -2.37
N VAL A 258 10.68 -17.34 -2.19
CA VAL A 258 9.84 -16.61 -1.24
C VAL A 258 10.27 -16.85 0.20
N ALA A 259 10.67 -18.07 0.58
CA ALA A 259 11.12 -18.37 1.94
C ALA A 259 12.37 -17.56 2.35
N GLY A 260 13.27 -17.28 1.40
CA GLY A 260 14.50 -16.50 1.63
C GLY A 260 14.32 -14.97 1.59
N MET A 261 13.17 -14.46 1.16
CA MET A 261 12.91 -13.03 1.06
C MET A 261 12.71 -12.36 2.43
N SER A 262 13.26 -11.16 2.57
CA SER A 262 12.93 -10.25 3.66
C SER A 262 11.48 -9.76 3.58
N THR A 263 10.94 -9.22 4.68
CA THR A 263 9.59 -8.62 4.70
C THR A 263 9.42 -7.54 3.62
N ARG A 264 10.46 -6.73 3.36
CA ARG A 264 10.46 -5.68 2.35
C ARG A 264 10.35 -6.24 0.93
N GLU A 265 11.02 -7.37 0.66
CA GLU A 265 10.95 -8.07 -0.64
C GLU A 265 9.62 -8.80 -0.84
N LYS A 266 8.98 -9.27 0.25
CA LYS A 266 7.65 -9.90 0.19
C LYS A 266 6.51 -8.90 -0.04
N LEU A 267 6.70 -7.62 0.33
CA LEU A 267 5.64 -6.61 0.34
C LEU A 267 4.94 -6.41 -1.03
N PRO A 268 5.63 -6.27 -2.18
CA PRO A 268 4.97 -6.17 -3.49
C PRO A 268 4.03 -7.33 -3.80
N HIS A 269 4.43 -8.54 -3.38
CA HIS A 269 3.68 -9.76 -3.63
C HIS A 269 2.44 -9.85 -2.74
N MET A 270 2.56 -9.43 -1.48
CA MET A 270 1.42 -9.31 -0.57
C MET A 270 0.42 -8.27 -1.08
N LEU A 271 0.87 -7.06 -1.44
CA LEU A 271 -0.01 -6.01 -1.95
C LEU A 271 -0.70 -6.38 -3.27
N ARG A 272 -0.03 -7.12 -4.15
CA ARG A 272 -0.65 -7.69 -5.35
C ARG A 272 -1.68 -8.75 -5.00
N TYR A 273 -1.37 -9.66 -4.08
CA TYR A 273 -2.28 -10.71 -3.65
C TYR A 273 -3.53 -10.14 -2.95
N ASP A 274 -3.37 -9.09 -2.16
CA ASP A 274 -4.43 -8.42 -1.42
C ASP A 274 -5.20 -7.37 -2.24
N GLU A 275 -4.78 -7.12 -3.49
CA GLU A 275 -5.37 -6.13 -4.41
C GLU A 275 -5.37 -4.73 -3.77
N ALA A 276 -4.17 -4.14 -3.63
CA ALA A 276 -3.92 -2.89 -2.92
C ALA A 276 -4.90 -1.74 -3.24
N GLU A 277 -5.38 -1.63 -4.48
CA GLU A 277 -6.37 -0.62 -4.87
C GLU A 277 -7.73 -0.78 -4.16
N HIS A 278 -8.06 -1.98 -3.69
CA HIS A 278 -9.34 -2.32 -3.06
C HIS A 278 -9.29 -2.37 -1.53
N ILE A 279 -8.10 -2.33 -0.91
CA ILE A 279 -7.93 -2.28 0.55
C ILE A 279 -8.67 -1.05 1.10
N SER A 280 -9.33 -1.18 2.25
CA SER A 280 -10.03 -0.04 2.84
C SER A 280 -9.08 1.14 3.10
N PRO A 281 -9.54 2.40 2.97
CA PRO A 281 -8.64 3.54 3.05
C PRO A 281 -7.92 3.65 4.41
N ARG A 282 -8.62 3.27 5.49
CA ARG A 282 -8.07 3.25 6.86
C ARG A 282 -7.01 2.16 7.04
N THR A 283 -7.27 0.95 6.54
CA THR A 283 -6.27 -0.12 6.58
C THR A 283 -5.05 0.26 5.75
N ALA A 284 -5.25 0.76 4.53
CA ALA A 284 -4.17 1.22 3.66
C ALA A 284 -3.32 2.34 4.29
N ALA A 285 -3.96 3.31 4.97
CA ALA A 285 -3.25 4.34 5.72
C ALA A 285 -2.46 3.74 6.90
N SER A 286 -3.03 2.76 7.60
CA SER A 286 -2.36 2.07 8.70
C SER A 286 -1.13 1.30 8.23
N LEU A 287 -1.09 0.80 6.99
CA LEU A 287 0.09 0.12 6.43
C LEU A 287 1.31 1.04 6.35
N ILE A 288 1.10 2.34 6.10
CA ILE A 288 2.16 3.34 6.05
C ILE A 288 2.73 3.62 7.47
N GLU A 289 1.97 3.28 8.51
CA GLU A 289 2.31 3.55 9.90
C GLU A 289 2.93 2.35 10.64
N ILE A 290 3.01 1.17 10.01
CA ILE A 290 3.67 -0.01 10.56
C ILE A 290 5.15 0.30 10.82
N ASP A 291 5.67 -0.16 11.96
CA ASP A 291 7.02 0.13 12.49
C ASP A 291 7.28 1.63 12.78
N ARG A 292 6.24 2.47 12.75
CA ARG A 292 6.29 3.89 13.10
C ARG A 292 5.43 4.20 14.32
N SER A 293 4.12 4.26 14.11
CA SER A 293 3.13 4.51 15.16
C SER A 293 2.26 3.27 15.45
N LEU A 294 2.32 2.27 14.58
CA LEU A 294 1.61 1.01 14.68
C LEU A 294 2.60 -0.16 14.64
N SER A 295 2.39 -1.19 15.46
CA SER A 295 3.30 -2.34 15.54
C SER A 295 3.07 -3.39 14.47
N THR A 296 1.84 -3.54 13.98
CA THR A 296 1.48 -4.58 13.00
C THR A 296 0.14 -4.27 12.34
N TRP A 297 -0.26 -5.10 11.38
CA TRP A 297 -1.49 -5.00 10.60
C TRP A 297 -2.73 -4.88 11.50
N PRO A 298 -3.59 -3.86 11.28
CA PRO A 298 -4.83 -3.74 12.04
C PRO A 298 -5.83 -4.81 11.58
N GLN A 299 -6.53 -5.43 12.53
CA GLN A 299 -7.56 -6.42 12.27
C GLN A 299 -8.76 -6.15 13.18
N LEU A 300 -9.92 -5.89 12.58
CA LEU A 300 -11.17 -5.70 13.32
C LEU A 300 -11.87 -7.03 13.55
N ALA A 301 -12.36 -7.25 14.77
CA ALA A 301 -13.12 -8.46 15.12
C ALA A 301 -14.39 -8.62 14.27
N SER A 302 -15.05 -7.52 13.88
CA SER A 302 -16.23 -7.56 13.02
C SER A 302 -15.94 -8.18 11.67
N ASP A 303 -14.84 -7.77 11.02
CA ASP A 303 -14.45 -8.26 9.69
C ASP A 303 -14.02 -9.73 9.76
N VAL A 304 -13.34 -10.10 10.85
CA VAL A 304 -12.99 -11.48 11.20
C VAL A 304 -14.24 -12.35 11.35
N ILE A 305 -15.30 -11.84 12.00
CA ILE A 305 -16.59 -12.55 12.16
C ILE A 305 -17.34 -12.68 10.83
N VAL A 306 -17.34 -11.64 9.98
CA VAL A 306 -17.92 -11.70 8.63
C VAL A 306 -17.20 -12.77 7.80
N GLY A 307 -15.87 -12.83 7.87
CA GLY A 307 -15.06 -13.89 7.28
C GLY A 307 -15.48 -15.28 7.77
N ALA A 308 -15.67 -15.45 9.09
CA ALA A 308 -16.14 -16.72 9.65
C ALA A 308 -17.53 -17.14 9.15
N ALA A 309 -18.45 -16.19 9.00
CA ALA A 309 -19.76 -16.46 8.41
C ALA A 309 -19.65 -16.93 6.95
N ALA A 310 -18.77 -16.29 6.16
CA ALA A 310 -18.54 -16.68 4.78
C ALA A 310 -17.87 -18.07 4.65
N MET A 311 -16.91 -18.38 5.53
CA MET A 311 -16.27 -19.70 5.57
C MET A 311 -17.27 -20.81 5.91
N ALA A 312 -18.18 -20.58 6.87
CA ALA A 312 -19.23 -21.53 7.20
C ALA A 312 -20.19 -21.78 6.02
N GLU A 313 -20.56 -20.73 5.29
CA GLU A 313 -21.35 -20.83 4.05
C GLU A 313 -20.62 -21.66 2.98
N ALA A 314 -19.33 -21.36 2.74
CA ALA A 314 -18.52 -22.05 1.76
C ALA A 314 -18.34 -23.55 2.09
N VAL A 315 -18.05 -23.87 3.35
CA VAL A 315 -17.98 -25.24 3.86
C VAL A 315 -19.30 -25.97 3.63
N ARG A 316 -20.44 -25.33 3.95
CA ARG A 316 -21.76 -25.94 3.72
C ARG A 316 -21.98 -26.25 2.25
N ARG A 317 -21.72 -25.30 1.35
CA ARG A 317 -21.88 -25.51 -0.10
C ARG A 317 -21.02 -26.66 -0.61
N ILE A 318 -19.75 -26.71 -0.21
CA ILE A 318 -18.84 -27.79 -0.61
C ILE A 318 -19.34 -29.15 -0.08
N GLY A 319 -19.60 -29.23 1.23
CA GLY A 319 -20.06 -30.45 1.89
C GLY A 319 -21.39 -30.98 1.37
N LEU A 320 -22.30 -30.09 0.95
CA LEU A 320 -23.58 -30.45 0.38
C LEU A 320 -23.52 -30.73 -1.12
N GLY A 321 -22.43 -30.37 -1.80
CA GLY A 321 -22.29 -30.52 -3.25
C GLY A 321 -23.04 -29.44 -4.03
N GLU A 322 -23.29 -28.28 -3.41
CA GLU A 322 -23.89 -27.11 -4.01
C GLU A 322 -22.86 -26.34 -4.87
N ASN A 323 -23.36 -25.42 -5.69
CA ASN A 323 -22.49 -24.62 -6.54
C ASN A 323 -21.68 -23.61 -5.72
N LEU A 324 -20.37 -23.79 -5.74
CA LEU A 324 -19.39 -22.82 -5.28
C LEU A 324 -18.18 -22.89 -6.20
N ARG A 325 -18.06 -21.91 -7.10
CA ARG A 325 -16.92 -21.82 -7.99
C ARG A 325 -15.71 -21.24 -7.28
N SER A 326 -14.58 -21.58 -7.85
CA SER A 326 -13.25 -21.13 -7.49
C SER A 326 -13.07 -19.66 -7.92
N GLY A 327 -12.64 -18.75 -7.03
CA GLY A 327 -12.54 -17.31 -7.28
C GLY A 327 -12.47 -16.47 -5.99
N ARG A 328 -12.67 -15.15 -6.11
CA ARG A 328 -12.69 -14.19 -5.00
C ARG A 328 -13.98 -13.37 -4.96
N CYS A 329 -14.40 -12.99 -3.76
CA CYS A 329 -15.44 -11.99 -3.54
C CYS A 329 -15.15 -11.16 -2.28
N ARG A 330 -15.93 -10.11 -2.07
CA ARG A 330 -15.91 -9.29 -0.87
C ARG A 330 -17.31 -9.21 -0.28
N ILE A 331 -17.40 -9.34 1.03
CA ILE A 331 -18.60 -9.04 1.80
C ILE A 331 -18.28 -7.76 2.59
N ASP A 332 -18.26 -6.64 1.88
CA ASP A 332 -17.93 -5.35 2.47
C ASP A 332 -19.14 -4.78 3.20
N THR A 333 -19.15 -4.98 4.53
CA THR A 333 -20.23 -4.47 5.38
C THR A 333 -20.29 -2.96 5.42
N GLY A 334 -19.16 -2.27 5.25
CA GLY A 334 -19.12 -0.80 5.21
C GLY A 334 -19.81 -0.29 3.95
N ALA A 335 -19.38 -0.78 2.79
CA ALA A 335 -20.00 -0.41 1.50
C ALA A 335 -21.49 -0.73 1.46
N ALA A 336 -21.90 -1.90 1.96
CA ALA A 336 -23.32 -2.27 2.03
C ALA A 336 -24.16 -1.34 2.92
N LEU A 337 -23.55 -0.74 3.96
CA LEU A 337 -24.22 0.23 4.83
C LEU A 337 -24.20 1.65 4.24
N ASP A 338 -23.21 1.98 3.42
CA ASP A 338 -23.16 3.25 2.66
C ASP A 338 -24.24 3.30 1.56
N GLU A 339 -24.66 2.13 1.06
CA GLU A 339 -25.78 1.95 0.10
C GLU A 339 -27.16 1.94 0.78
N LEU A 340 -27.26 2.32 2.06
CA LEU A 340 -28.57 2.41 2.73
C LEU A 340 -29.40 3.56 2.15
N ASP A 341 -30.33 3.20 1.27
CA ASP A 341 -31.34 4.10 0.73
C ASP A 341 -32.67 4.03 1.51
N GLU A 342 -33.44 5.11 1.44
CA GLU A 342 -34.86 5.07 1.82
C GLU A 342 -35.62 4.15 0.85
N VAL A 343 -36.45 3.24 1.37
CA VAL A 343 -37.14 2.23 0.55
C VAL A 343 -38.18 2.89 -0.36
N GLU A 344 -37.86 3.04 -1.66
CA GLU A 344 -38.81 3.48 -2.69
C GLU A 344 -39.73 2.34 -3.16
N THR A 345 -41.05 2.60 -3.22
CA THR A 345 -42.02 1.72 -3.91
C THR A 345 -41.79 1.76 -5.41
N ALA A 346 -41.23 0.66 -5.94
CA ALA A 346 -40.71 0.52 -7.30
C ALA A 346 -41.64 1.05 -8.42
N GLN A 347 -41.13 2.00 -9.21
CA GLN A 347 -41.47 2.14 -10.63
C GLN A 347 -40.21 1.97 -11.48
N LEU A 348 -40.16 0.86 -12.22
CA LEU A 348 -39.05 0.47 -13.10
C LEU A 348 -39.15 1.19 -14.44
N HIS A 349 -38.08 1.89 -14.85
CA HIS A 349 -37.91 2.34 -16.24
C HIS A 349 -36.51 2.02 -16.81
N PRO A 350 -36.41 1.70 -18.13
CA PRO A 350 -35.22 1.13 -18.74
C PRO A 350 -34.36 2.17 -19.48
N ALA A 351 -33.04 1.92 -19.53
CA ALA A 351 -32.01 2.77 -20.13
C ALA A 351 -31.89 2.65 -21.67
N ARG A 352 -31.25 3.64 -22.32
CA ARG A 352 -30.84 3.62 -23.74
C ARG A 352 -29.40 4.14 -23.92
N ASP A 353 -28.70 3.48 -24.85
CA ASP A 353 -27.30 3.69 -25.26
C ASP A 353 -27.11 4.78 -26.34
N THR A 354 -25.87 5.26 -26.48
CA THR A 354 -25.39 6.12 -27.60
C THR A 354 -23.93 5.79 -28.01
N GLU A 355 -23.64 5.81 -29.32
CA GLU A 355 -22.31 5.59 -29.96
C GLU A 355 -21.46 6.89 -30.13
N PRO A 356 -20.12 6.81 -30.34
CA PRO A 356 -19.21 7.96 -30.49
C PRO A 356 -18.57 8.15 -31.89
N GLY A 357 -18.07 9.37 -32.18
CA GLY A 357 -17.38 9.79 -33.41
C GLY A 357 -15.93 10.30 -33.21
N SER A 358 -15.14 10.25 -34.29
CA SER A 358 -13.67 10.38 -34.42
C SER A 358 -13.14 11.80 -34.73
N ASP A 359 -11.82 12.05 -34.55
CA ASP A 359 -11.06 13.09 -35.31
C ASP A 359 -9.54 12.77 -35.46
N PRO A 360 -8.81 13.33 -36.46
CA PRO A 360 -7.50 12.85 -36.95
C PRO A 360 -6.27 13.68 -36.52
N ALA A 361 -5.09 13.12 -36.79
CA ALA A 361 -3.75 13.61 -36.47
C ALA A 361 -3.13 14.59 -37.50
N ALA A 362 -2.14 15.38 -37.07
CA ALA A 362 -1.17 16.05 -37.95
C ALA A 362 0.23 16.16 -37.30
N SER A 363 1.24 16.17 -38.16
CA SER A 363 2.67 15.85 -37.95
C SER A 363 3.59 17.01 -37.55
N ALA A 364 4.75 16.65 -37.01
CA ALA A 364 5.85 17.49 -36.54
C ALA A 364 6.80 18.03 -37.64
N PHE A 365 7.47 19.14 -37.32
CA PHE A 365 8.71 19.60 -37.98
C PHE A 365 9.72 20.13 -36.96
N ASP A 366 10.98 20.03 -37.35
CA ASP A 366 12.21 20.09 -36.56
C ASP A 366 12.90 21.45 -36.79
N ASP A 367 12.95 22.29 -35.77
CA ASP A 367 13.74 23.52 -35.78
C ASP A 367 14.63 23.62 -34.53
N THR A 368 15.93 23.57 -34.77
CA THR A 368 16.98 23.26 -33.78
C THR A 368 17.18 24.26 -32.63
N ILE A 369 16.77 25.54 -32.78
CA ILE A 369 16.80 26.52 -31.68
C ILE A 369 15.54 26.39 -30.80
N VAL A 370 14.38 26.19 -31.43
CA VAL A 370 13.13 25.90 -30.71
C VAL A 370 13.24 24.59 -29.94
N ALA A 371 13.87 23.57 -30.55
CA ALA A 371 14.16 22.30 -29.89
C ALA A 371 15.05 22.48 -28.64
N ALA A 372 16.03 23.41 -28.66
CA ALA A 372 16.84 23.73 -27.50
C ALA A 372 16.02 24.36 -26.37
N ALA A 373 15.14 25.32 -26.71
CA ALA A 373 14.20 25.93 -25.76
C ALA A 373 13.30 24.87 -25.10
N MET A 374 12.72 23.98 -25.91
CA MET A 374 11.84 22.91 -25.43
C MET A 374 12.56 21.92 -24.49
N ARG A 375 13.86 21.68 -24.68
CA ARG A 375 14.63 20.74 -23.85
C ARG A 375 14.89 21.21 -22.42
N ALA A 376 14.66 22.48 -22.12
CA ALA A 376 14.84 23.00 -20.78
C ALA A 376 14.01 22.23 -19.73
N PRO A 377 14.51 22.15 -18.48
CA PRO A 377 13.78 21.54 -17.37
C PRO A 377 12.64 22.44 -16.88
N SER A 378 11.60 21.82 -16.32
CA SER A 378 10.51 22.50 -15.63
C SER A 378 9.96 21.60 -14.51
N GLY A 379 9.34 22.20 -13.49
CA GLY A 379 8.68 21.46 -12.40
C GLY A 379 7.62 20.49 -12.94
N GLY A 380 7.62 19.25 -12.48
CA GLY A 380 6.70 18.20 -12.99
C GLY A 380 6.83 17.92 -14.50
N ASN A 381 7.86 18.44 -15.19
CA ASN A 381 7.91 18.51 -16.66
C ASN A 381 6.64 19.16 -17.27
N SER A 382 6.04 20.13 -16.57
CA SER A 382 4.81 20.79 -16.98
C SER A 382 4.97 21.64 -18.25
N GLN A 383 6.22 22.07 -18.51
CA GLN A 383 6.59 22.95 -19.63
C GLN A 383 5.69 24.19 -19.61
N PRO A 384 5.80 25.05 -18.57
CA PRO A 384 4.82 26.08 -18.26
C PRO A 384 5.00 27.32 -19.13
N TRP A 385 5.33 27.11 -20.41
CA TRP A 385 5.70 28.14 -21.35
C TRP A 385 4.96 27.98 -22.67
N CYS A 386 4.81 29.10 -23.35
CA CYS A 386 4.53 29.18 -24.77
C CYS A 386 5.77 29.76 -25.46
N ILE A 387 6.29 29.07 -26.47
CA ILE A 387 7.42 29.52 -27.28
C ILE A 387 6.86 30.05 -28.60
N ASP A 388 7.01 31.35 -28.85
CA ASP A 388 6.70 32.00 -30.12
C ASP A 388 8.00 32.24 -30.89
N ALA A 389 8.18 31.52 -31.99
CA ALA A 389 9.36 31.61 -32.83
C ALA A 389 9.07 32.44 -34.09
N GLN A 390 9.86 33.50 -34.29
CA GLN A 390 9.81 34.40 -35.44
C GLN A 390 11.17 34.44 -36.14
N PRO A 391 11.27 34.88 -37.42
CA PRO A 391 12.53 34.88 -38.16
C PRO A 391 13.66 35.70 -37.50
N THR A 392 13.32 36.73 -36.73
CA THR A 392 14.27 37.66 -36.11
C THR A 392 14.29 37.59 -34.58
N SER A 393 13.44 36.79 -33.97
CA SER A 393 13.38 36.66 -32.51
C SER A 393 12.68 35.38 -32.05
N LEU A 394 12.99 34.96 -30.82
CA LEU A 394 12.26 33.91 -30.12
C LEU A 394 11.78 34.48 -28.79
N THR A 395 10.49 34.34 -28.51
CA THR A 395 9.87 34.74 -27.24
C THR A 395 9.42 33.50 -26.47
N ILE A 396 9.76 33.45 -25.18
CA ILE A 396 9.29 32.43 -24.23
C ILE A 396 8.46 33.16 -23.18
N SER A 397 7.17 32.82 -23.09
CA SER A 397 6.23 33.43 -22.15
C SER A 397 5.71 32.37 -21.20
N VAL A 398 5.53 32.70 -19.91
CA VAL A 398 4.81 31.82 -18.98
C VAL A 398 3.38 31.61 -19.47
N ALA A 399 2.91 30.37 -19.45
CA ALA A 399 1.56 29.96 -19.76
C ALA A 399 0.86 29.53 -18.45
N PRO A 400 0.07 30.42 -17.80
CA PRO A 400 -0.57 30.15 -16.51
C PRO A 400 -1.43 28.88 -16.48
N GLU A 401 -1.99 28.47 -17.61
CA GLU A 401 -2.77 27.23 -17.76
C GLU A 401 -1.96 25.93 -17.62
N HIS A 402 -0.63 26.03 -17.50
CA HIS A 402 0.28 24.90 -17.38
C HIS A 402 1.06 24.93 -16.05
N THR A 403 0.64 25.76 -15.10
CA THR A 403 1.29 25.88 -13.79
C THR A 403 0.60 24.99 -12.74
N SER A 404 1.19 24.94 -11.55
CA SER A 404 0.73 24.14 -10.42
C SER A 404 0.65 25.01 -9.17
N THR A 405 0.03 24.51 -8.11
CA THR A 405 -0.05 25.21 -6.82
C THR A 405 1.34 25.47 -6.21
N MET A 406 2.32 24.59 -6.49
CA MET A 406 3.72 24.80 -6.05
C MET A 406 4.43 25.94 -6.80
N ASP A 407 3.89 26.42 -7.91
CA ASP A 407 4.43 27.56 -8.67
C ASP A 407 3.96 28.90 -8.08
N VAL A 408 4.32 29.14 -6.82
CA VAL A 408 3.88 30.29 -6.05
C VAL A 408 4.25 31.59 -6.76
N GLY A 409 3.24 32.36 -7.15
CA GLY A 409 3.41 33.62 -7.84
C GLY A 409 4.18 33.50 -9.16
N PHE A 410 4.11 32.35 -9.85
CA PHE A 410 4.80 32.07 -11.12
C PHE A 410 6.34 32.02 -11.05
N ARG A 411 6.91 31.92 -9.85
CA ARG A 411 8.37 31.98 -9.64
C ARG A 411 9.06 30.73 -10.19
N GLY A 412 8.52 29.55 -9.99
CA GLY A 412 9.05 28.31 -10.56
C GLY A 412 8.94 28.29 -12.09
N SER A 413 7.86 28.83 -12.65
CA SER A 413 7.73 29.04 -14.10
C SER A 413 8.72 30.06 -14.64
N ALA A 414 9.01 31.14 -13.91
CA ALA A 414 10.05 32.10 -14.30
C ALA A 414 11.44 31.45 -14.33
N VAL A 415 11.77 30.58 -13.35
CA VAL A 415 12.99 29.75 -13.37
C VAL A 415 13.03 28.88 -14.62
N ALA A 416 11.91 28.23 -14.96
CA ALA A 416 11.80 27.40 -16.15
C ALA A 416 12.04 28.21 -17.45
N VAL A 417 11.42 29.39 -17.57
CA VAL A 417 11.65 30.32 -18.69
C VAL A 417 13.12 30.76 -18.77
N GLY A 418 13.77 31.00 -17.63
CA GLY A 418 15.19 31.31 -17.53
C GLY A 418 16.10 30.21 -18.07
N ALA A 419 15.79 28.97 -17.74
CA ALA A 419 16.52 27.80 -18.24
C ALA A 419 16.32 27.64 -19.76
N ALA A 420 15.09 27.80 -20.24
CA ALA A 420 14.78 27.76 -21.68
C ALA A 420 15.48 28.87 -22.46
N LEU A 421 15.53 30.09 -21.90
CA LEU A 421 16.27 31.21 -22.46
C LEU A 421 17.78 30.93 -22.54
N TYR A 422 18.36 30.29 -21.53
CA TYR A 422 19.78 29.92 -21.54
C TYR A 422 20.09 28.91 -22.66
N ASN A 423 19.24 27.89 -22.83
CA ASN A 423 19.36 26.93 -23.92
C ASN A 423 19.25 27.59 -25.30
N VAL A 424 18.35 28.57 -25.43
CA VAL A 424 18.22 29.38 -26.64
C VAL A 424 19.49 30.19 -26.92
N ARG A 425 20.10 30.81 -25.89
CA ARG A 425 21.38 31.52 -26.04
C ARG A 425 22.48 30.57 -26.51
N ILE A 426 22.63 29.39 -25.90
CA ILE A 426 23.60 28.35 -26.29
C ILE A 426 23.41 27.97 -27.77
N ALA A 427 22.18 27.62 -28.15
CA ALA A 427 21.85 27.22 -29.52
C ALA A 427 22.07 28.32 -30.55
N ALA A 428 21.83 29.59 -30.18
CA ALA A 428 22.10 30.73 -31.05
C ALA A 428 23.60 31.04 -31.16
N ALA A 429 24.38 30.93 -30.07
CA ALA A 429 25.83 31.10 -30.12
C ALA A 429 26.50 30.04 -31.01
N ALA A 430 26.10 28.77 -30.90
CA ALA A 430 26.58 27.68 -31.77
C ALA A 430 26.26 27.90 -33.26
N ARG A 431 25.30 28.78 -33.58
CA ARG A 431 24.92 29.16 -34.95
C ARG A 431 25.41 30.55 -35.37
N GLY A 432 26.14 31.27 -34.52
CA GLY A 432 26.55 32.65 -34.77
C GLY A 432 25.39 33.64 -34.84
N MET A 433 24.25 33.31 -34.21
CA MET A 433 23.00 34.08 -34.21
C MET A 433 22.72 34.78 -32.88
N LEU A 434 23.71 34.83 -31.98
CA LEU A 434 23.51 35.39 -30.65
C LEU A 434 23.19 36.90 -30.74
N GLY A 435 22.22 37.35 -29.95
CA GLY A 435 21.81 38.74 -29.92
C GLY A 435 21.22 39.14 -28.57
N PRO A 436 20.68 40.37 -28.45
CA PRO A 436 20.26 40.92 -27.17
C PRO A 436 19.01 40.22 -26.63
N VAL A 437 18.98 40.07 -25.31
CA VAL A 437 17.86 39.51 -24.55
C VAL A 437 17.15 40.62 -23.78
N SER A 438 15.83 40.57 -23.75
CA SER A 438 15.00 41.42 -22.90
C SER A 438 14.01 40.57 -22.12
N VAL A 439 13.72 40.98 -20.88
CA VAL A 439 12.72 40.36 -20.02
C VAL A 439 11.69 41.43 -19.67
N SER A 440 10.41 41.11 -19.80
CA SER A 440 9.31 41.98 -19.38
C SER A 440 8.30 41.21 -18.54
N GLU A 441 7.76 41.90 -17.53
CA GLU A 441 6.75 41.38 -16.59
C GLU A 441 5.39 41.98 -16.94
N ASP A 442 4.31 41.22 -16.68
CA ASP A 442 2.92 41.62 -16.90
C ASP A 442 2.62 42.15 -18.31
N ALA A 443 3.23 41.53 -19.32
CA ALA A 443 3.15 41.97 -20.71
C ALA A 443 2.37 40.97 -21.57
N ALA A 444 1.43 41.47 -22.37
CA ALA A 444 0.64 40.69 -23.33
C ALA A 444 -0.09 39.47 -22.71
N GLY A 445 -0.55 39.60 -21.46
CA GLY A 445 -1.28 38.54 -20.75
C GLY A 445 -0.41 37.45 -20.13
N SER A 446 0.92 37.57 -20.18
CA SER A 446 1.86 36.68 -19.51
C SER A 446 2.45 37.33 -18.25
N PRO A 447 2.58 36.61 -17.13
CA PRO A 447 3.28 37.10 -15.93
C PRO A 447 4.72 37.52 -16.21
N VAL A 448 5.45 36.74 -17.02
CA VAL A 448 6.79 37.10 -17.49
C VAL A 448 7.03 36.56 -18.90
N ARG A 449 7.75 37.33 -19.72
CA ARG A 449 8.24 36.90 -21.02
C ARG A 449 9.70 37.28 -21.22
N ALA A 450 10.46 36.36 -21.78
CA ALA A 450 11.83 36.57 -22.21
C ALA A 450 11.91 36.51 -23.74
N THR A 451 12.49 37.52 -24.35
CA THR A 451 12.65 37.60 -25.80
C THR A 451 14.13 37.77 -26.14
N MET A 452 14.64 36.87 -26.98
CA MET A 452 15.96 37.02 -27.61
C MET A 452 15.76 37.45 -29.06
N HIS A 453 16.38 38.57 -29.43
CA HIS A 453 16.47 38.98 -30.82
C HIS A 453 17.72 38.37 -31.44
N PHE A 454 17.57 37.71 -32.59
CA PHE A 454 18.70 37.12 -33.29
C PHE A 454 19.60 38.22 -33.89
N GLY A 455 20.91 38.02 -33.77
CA GLY A 455 21.93 38.96 -34.25
C GLY A 455 23.07 38.22 -34.93
N ASN A 456 24.24 38.87 -35.01
CA ASN A 456 25.47 38.29 -35.56
C ASN A 456 26.53 38.05 -34.47
N GLY A 457 26.11 37.95 -33.21
CA GLY A 457 27.01 37.75 -32.08
C GLY A 457 27.55 36.32 -32.03
N ASN A 458 28.77 36.19 -31.52
CA ASN A 458 29.41 34.90 -31.26
C ASN A 458 29.97 34.86 -29.84
N ASP A 459 29.74 33.76 -29.15
CA ASP A 459 30.31 33.46 -27.83
C ASP A 459 30.80 31.99 -27.87
N PRO A 460 32.10 31.76 -28.11
CA PRO A 460 32.64 30.41 -28.23
C PRO A 460 32.44 29.57 -26.96
N ALA A 461 32.53 30.17 -25.78
CA ALA A 461 32.37 29.46 -24.52
C ALA A 461 30.91 28.97 -24.36
N LEU A 462 29.95 29.79 -24.79
CA LEU A 462 28.54 29.41 -24.80
C LEU A 462 28.23 28.38 -25.90
N ALA A 463 28.85 28.51 -27.08
CA ALA A 463 28.70 27.56 -28.18
C ALA A 463 29.21 26.16 -27.82
N ASP A 464 30.31 26.07 -27.06
CA ASP A 464 30.89 24.80 -26.57
C ASP A 464 29.94 24.03 -25.62
N LEU A 465 28.90 24.69 -25.08
CA LEU A 465 27.89 24.05 -24.25
C LEU A 465 26.73 23.43 -25.05
N TYR A 466 26.71 23.53 -26.38
CA TYR A 466 25.59 23.01 -27.18
C TYR A 466 25.37 21.51 -26.98
N GLU A 467 26.39 20.67 -27.18
CA GLU A 467 26.27 19.22 -26.97
C GLU A 467 25.98 18.85 -25.51
N PRO A 468 26.69 19.40 -24.49
CA PRO A 468 26.34 19.20 -23.08
C PRO A 468 24.89 19.57 -22.73
N MET A 469 24.35 20.65 -23.31
CA MET A 469 22.96 21.06 -23.12
C MET A 469 21.97 20.05 -23.70
N LEU A 470 22.26 19.48 -24.88
CA LEU A 470 21.40 18.44 -25.46
C LEU A 470 21.42 17.15 -24.64
N ALA A 471 22.54 16.85 -24.00
CA ALA A 471 22.72 15.68 -23.12
C ALA A 471 22.12 15.88 -21.71
N ARG A 472 21.82 17.11 -21.29
CA ARG A 472 21.35 17.43 -19.94
C ARG A 472 20.06 16.69 -19.59
N GLU A 473 20.06 15.99 -18.47
CA GLU A 473 18.94 15.21 -18.00
C GLU A 473 18.74 15.26 -16.48
N THR A 474 17.55 14.86 -16.04
CA THR A 474 17.24 14.70 -14.62
C THR A 474 17.53 13.27 -14.20
N ASN A 475 18.43 13.09 -13.24
CA ASN A 475 18.83 11.78 -12.77
C ASN A 475 18.30 11.52 -11.35
N ARG A 476 17.37 10.58 -11.21
CA ARG A 476 16.73 10.26 -9.92
C ARG A 476 17.32 9.05 -9.21
N HIS A 477 18.37 8.43 -9.73
CA HIS A 477 19.04 7.34 -9.03
C HIS A 477 19.55 7.79 -7.65
N ARG A 478 19.45 6.89 -6.67
CA ARG A 478 20.06 7.10 -5.34
C ARG A 478 21.56 7.36 -5.44
N GLY A 479 22.25 6.77 -6.42
CA GLY A 479 23.68 7.01 -6.63
C GLY A 479 24.54 6.60 -5.43
N ILE A 480 25.81 6.98 -5.47
CA ILE A 480 26.78 6.76 -4.38
C ILE A 480 27.35 8.13 -4.00
N PRO A 481 27.22 8.56 -2.73
CA PRO A 481 27.77 9.84 -2.30
C PRO A 481 29.30 9.81 -2.36
N GLN A 482 29.89 10.81 -3.01
CA GLN A 482 31.33 11.05 -3.04
C GLN A 482 31.62 12.49 -2.60
N PRO A 483 32.78 12.78 -2.00
CA PRO A 483 33.18 14.16 -1.75
C PRO A 483 33.27 14.93 -3.08
N LEU A 484 32.66 16.11 -3.13
CA LEU A 484 32.81 17.03 -4.25
C LEU A 484 34.22 17.62 -4.22
N ASP A 485 34.98 17.52 -5.31
CA ASP A 485 36.33 18.07 -5.36
C ASP A 485 36.32 19.61 -5.47
N ASP A 486 37.40 20.24 -4.98
CA ASP A 486 37.52 21.69 -4.92
C ASP A 486 37.50 22.37 -6.29
N GLN A 487 37.94 21.70 -7.35
CA GLN A 487 37.96 22.29 -8.69
C GLN A 487 36.55 22.35 -9.26
N THR A 488 35.80 21.25 -9.17
CA THR A 488 34.40 21.20 -9.56
C THR A 488 33.57 22.18 -8.74
N ALA A 489 33.74 22.22 -7.41
CA ALA A 489 33.03 23.17 -6.55
C ALA A 489 33.23 24.62 -6.99
N LYS A 490 34.49 25.03 -7.23
CA LYS A 490 34.82 26.39 -7.72
C LYS A 490 34.24 26.65 -9.11
N LEU A 491 34.30 25.68 -10.01
CA LEU A 491 33.75 25.80 -11.35
C LEU A 491 32.24 26.04 -11.32
N LEU A 492 31.49 25.30 -10.50
CA LEU A 492 30.06 25.49 -10.32
C LEU A 492 29.73 26.87 -9.73
N THR A 493 30.50 27.33 -8.74
CA THR A 493 30.32 28.67 -8.15
C THR A 493 30.53 29.77 -9.20
N VAL A 494 31.64 29.73 -9.94
CA VAL A 494 31.93 30.71 -10.99
C VAL A 494 30.88 30.67 -12.10
N THR A 495 30.36 29.48 -12.43
CA THR A 495 29.29 29.31 -13.43
C THR A 495 28.00 30.01 -12.97
N ALA A 496 27.61 29.86 -11.71
CA ALA A 496 26.44 30.54 -11.15
C ALA A 496 26.62 32.07 -11.14
N GLU A 497 27.79 32.53 -10.69
CA GLU A 497 28.13 33.96 -10.61
C GLU A 497 28.16 34.62 -11.99
N GLY A 498 28.64 33.91 -13.02
CA GLY A 498 28.66 34.37 -14.41
C GLY A 498 27.26 34.67 -14.97
N GLU A 499 26.24 33.98 -14.48
CA GLU A 499 24.83 34.20 -14.84
C GLU A 499 24.08 35.07 -13.81
N GLY A 500 24.81 35.68 -12.86
CA GLY A 500 24.25 36.62 -11.88
C GLY A 500 23.44 35.98 -10.76
N ALA A 501 23.75 34.72 -10.41
CA ALA A 501 23.24 34.02 -9.24
C ALA A 501 24.38 33.72 -8.26
N ARG A 502 24.02 33.36 -7.03
CA ARG A 502 24.95 32.87 -6.01
C ARG A 502 24.71 31.39 -5.77
N LEU A 503 25.79 30.63 -5.59
CA LEU A 503 25.73 29.20 -5.28
C LEU A 503 26.15 28.95 -3.84
N HIS A 504 25.28 28.28 -3.08
CA HIS A 504 25.56 27.76 -1.74
C HIS A 504 25.69 26.24 -1.83
N LEU A 505 26.85 25.70 -1.47
CA LEU A 505 27.12 24.26 -1.50
C LEU A 505 27.07 23.69 -0.08
N LEU A 506 26.11 22.80 0.18
CA LEU A 506 26.08 21.99 1.39
C LEU A 506 26.78 20.65 1.11
N THR A 507 27.98 20.49 1.64
CA THR A 507 28.81 19.28 1.48
C THR A 507 29.01 18.53 2.80
N GLU A 508 28.89 19.22 3.92
CA GLU A 508 29.02 18.64 5.26
C GLU A 508 27.87 17.70 5.58
N ARG A 509 28.18 16.56 6.20
CA ARG A 509 27.20 15.49 6.45
C ARG A 509 26.10 15.93 7.42
N ASP A 510 26.44 16.76 8.41
CA ASP A 510 25.46 17.30 9.35
C ASP A 510 24.49 18.28 8.67
N ASP A 511 24.99 19.11 7.75
CA ASP A 511 24.14 20.03 6.99
C ASP A 511 23.25 19.29 6.00
N LEU A 512 23.77 18.24 5.34
CA LEU A 512 22.95 17.35 4.51
C LEU A 512 21.89 16.62 5.34
N ALA A 513 22.18 16.18 6.57
CA ALA A 513 21.20 15.56 7.45
C ALA A 513 20.09 16.54 7.89
N ARG A 514 20.46 17.80 8.16
CA ARG A 514 19.49 18.88 8.43
C ARG A 514 18.62 19.18 7.22
N ALA A 515 19.23 19.32 6.03
CA ALA A 515 18.50 19.49 4.77
C ALA A 515 17.55 18.31 4.51
N ALA A 516 18.01 17.08 4.72
CA ALA A 516 17.21 15.87 4.53
C ALA A 516 15.98 15.83 5.45
N THR A 517 16.14 16.28 6.70
CA THR A 517 15.02 16.42 7.65
C THR A 517 13.99 17.44 7.15
N ILE A 518 14.47 18.60 6.68
CA ILE A 518 13.62 19.67 6.15
C ILE A 518 12.86 19.20 4.90
N PHE A 519 13.56 18.58 3.96
CA PHE A 519 13.02 18.18 2.67
C PHE A 519 12.05 17.01 2.84
N GLY A 520 12.37 16.02 3.68
CA GLY A 520 11.45 14.93 4.00
C GLY A 520 10.16 15.41 4.67
N ALA A 521 10.24 16.39 5.59
CA ALA A 521 9.05 16.98 6.20
C ALA A 521 8.20 17.77 5.19
N ALA A 522 8.85 18.54 4.29
CA ALA A 522 8.15 19.25 3.23
C ALA A 522 7.46 18.30 2.24
N ASP A 523 8.11 17.18 1.90
CA ASP A 523 7.57 16.17 0.98
C ASP A 523 6.38 15.42 1.60
N ARG A 524 6.46 15.09 2.90
CA ARG A 524 5.29 14.61 3.67
C ARG A 524 4.10 15.58 3.55
N ILE A 525 4.33 16.88 3.74
CA ILE A 525 3.24 17.88 3.62
C ILE A 525 2.67 17.91 2.20
N ARG A 526 3.50 17.69 1.17
CA ARG A 526 3.04 17.55 -0.22
C ARG A 526 2.05 16.41 -0.39
N TYR A 527 2.34 15.23 0.18
CA TYR A 527 1.43 14.08 0.17
C TYR A 527 0.14 14.34 0.96
N LEU A 528 0.23 14.99 2.12
CA LEU A 528 -0.91 15.18 3.02
C LEU A 528 -1.82 16.36 2.64
N THR A 529 -1.39 17.22 1.73
CA THR A 529 -2.19 18.35 1.25
C THR A 529 -2.95 17.94 -0.01
N ARG A 530 -4.28 17.79 0.08
CA ARG A 530 -5.14 17.26 -0.99
C ARG A 530 -4.85 17.82 -2.38
N GLN A 531 -4.75 19.14 -2.52
CA GLN A 531 -4.50 19.78 -3.81
C GLN A 531 -3.11 19.46 -4.35
N LEU A 532 -2.06 19.62 -3.52
CA LEU A 532 -0.68 19.28 -3.88
C LEU A 532 -0.50 17.80 -4.25
N HIS A 533 -1.18 16.91 -3.52
CA HIS A 533 -1.18 15.48 -3.79
C HIS A 533 -1.85 15.14 -5.12
N THR A 534 -3.02 15.75 -5.40
CA THR A 534 -3.74 15.56 -6.66
C THR A 534 -2.89 15.99 -7.85
N GLU A 535 -2.24 17.16 -7.74
CA GLU A 535 -1.33 17.68 -8.76
C GLU A 535 -0.13 16.74 -8.94
N MET A 536 0.56 16.37 -7.86
CA MET A 536 1.70 15.46 -7.88
C MET A 536 1.37 14.11 -8.52
N VAL A 537 0.21 13.51 -8.20
CA VAL A 537 -0.20 12.24 -8.80
C VAL A 537 -0.52 12.41 -10.29
N SER A 538 -1.12 13.54 -10.67
CA SER A 538 -1.43 13.82 -12.08
C SER A 538 -0.19 14.17 -12.93
N GLU A 539 0.96 14.45 -12.30
CA GLU A 539 2.25 14.59 -12.98
C GLU A 539 2.84 13.24 -13.42
N LEU A 540 2.43 12.11 -12.84
CA LEU A 540 3.02 10.79 -13.16
C LEU A 540 2.51 10.25 -14.50
N ARG A 541 3.40 9.61 -15.28
CA ARG A 541 3.08 8.93 -16.54
C ARG A 541 3.47 7.47 -16.48
N TRP A 542 2.49 6.60 -16.70
CA TRP A 542 2.67 5.16 -16.77
C TRP A 542 2.90 4.71 -18.21
N PRO A 543 3.60 3.57 -18.43
CA PRO A 543 3.72 2.99 -19.75
C PRO A 543 2.34 2.75 -20.39
N GLY A 544 2.04 3.45 -21.49
CA GLY A 544 0.76 3.35 -22.20
C GLY A 544 -0.19 4.55 -22.03
N ASP A 545 0.17 5.53 -21.20
CA ASP A 545 -0.63 6.74 -21.02
C ASP A 545 -0.77 7.56 -22.33
N PRO A 546 -1.92 8.25 -22.53
CA PRO A 546 -2.24 8.93 -23.79
C PRO A 546 -1.42 10.22 -24.05
N ASP A 547 -0.90 10.87 -23.00
CA ASP A 547 -0.07 12.09 -23.11
C ASP A 547 1.30 11.89 -22.44
N PRO A 548 2.23 11.19 -23.10
CA PRO A 548 3.56 10.91 -22.56
C PRO A 548 4.53 12.11 -22.68
N ASP A 549 4.13 13.19 -23.34
CA ASP A 549 5.00 14.32 -23.69
C ASP A 549 5.04 15.42 -22.61
N THR A 550 4.22 15.27 -21.58
CA THR A 550 4.20 16.05 -20.34
C THR A 550 4.32 15.12 -19.13
N GLY A 551 4.66 15.65 -17.96
CA GLY A 551 4.76 14.82 -16.74
C GLY A 551 6.05 14.01 -16.62
N ILE A 552 6.12 13.18 -15.59
CA ILE A 552 7.27 12.37 -15.19
C ILE A 552 6.95 10.90 -15.45
N ASP A 553 7.68 10.28 -16.37
CA ASP A 553 7.62 8.83 -16.58
C ASP A 553 8.05 8.11 -15.29
N VAL A 554 7.19 7.24 -14.76
CA VAL A 554 7.43 6.53 -13.49
C VAL A 554 8.72 5.70 -13.52
N ARG A 555 9.17 5.25 -14.69
CA ARG A 555 10.44 4.53 -14.84
C ARG A 555 11.65 5.42 -14.59
N SER A 556 11.51 6.73 -14.82
CA SER A 556 12.55 7.73 -14.53
C SER A 556 12.62 8.14 -13.05
N LEU A 557 11.74 7.59 -12.19
CA LEU A 557 11.80 7.77 -10.74
C LEU A 557 12.84 6.86 -10.08
N GLU A 558 13.30 5.81 -10.78
CA GLU A 558 14.32 4.87 -10.28
C GLU A 558 13.94 4.22 -8.93
N LEU A 559 12.64 3.97 -8.73
CA LEU A 559 12.08 3.38 -7.52
C LEU A 559 12.34 1.87 -7.46
N GLU A 560 12.59 1.37 -6.26
CA GLU A 560 12.60 -0.07 -5.99
C GLU A 560 11.20 -0.67 -6.20
N ALA A 561 11.12 -1.98 -6.44
CA ALA A 561 9.84 -2.67 -6.64
C ALA A 561 8.89 -2.53 -5.43
N SER A 562 9.42 -2.48 -4.19
CA SER A 562 8.65 -2.20 -2.97
C SER A 562 8.02 -0.82 -2.98
N ASP A 563 8.77 0.19 -3.41
CA ASP A 563 8.34 1.58 -3.40
C ASP A 563 7.33 1.83 -4.53
N LEU A 564 7.50 1.17 -5.68
CA LEU A 564 6.51 1.14 -6.76
C LEU A 564 5.20 0.48 -6.34
N ALA A 565 5.24 -0.65 -5.62
CA ALA A 565 4.02 -1.31 -5.14
C ALA A 565 3.24 -0.45 -4.14
N LEU A 566 3.93 0.34 -3.32
CA LEU A 566 3.29 1.30 -2.42
C LEU A 566 2.60 2.45 -3.18
N MET A 567 2.90 2.70 -4.45
CA MET A 567 2.22 3.76 -5.23
C MET A 567 0.72 3.51 -5.36
N ASP A 568 0.27 2.25 -5.39
CA ASP A 568 -1.16 1.93 -5.45
C ASP A 568 -1.91 2.35 -4.18
N ILE A 569 -1.19 2.53 -3.07
CA ILE A 569 -1.72 3.08 -1.81
C ILE A 569 -1.48 4.59 -1.76
N VAL A 570 -0.25 5.04 -2.01
CA VAL A 570 0.16 6.43 -1.78
C VAL A 570 -0.50 7.41 -2.76
N ARG A 571 -0.92 6.94 -3.96
CA ARG A 571 -1.66 7.77 -4.93
C ARG A 571 -3.13 8.00 -4.57
N ARG A 572 -3.63 7.33 -3.52
CA ARG A 572 -5.04 7.37 -3.14
C ARG A 572 -5.35 8.57 -2.22
N PRO A 573 -6.17 9.55 -2.67
CA PRO A 573 -6.41 10.78 -1.89
C PRO A 573 -7.22 10.54 -0.61
N ASP A 574 -8.07 9.53 -0.59
CA ASP A 574 -8.81 9.03 0.58
C ASP A 574 -7.87 8.49 1.67
N VAL A 575 -6.78 7.80 1.29
CA VAL A 575 -5.75 7.32 2.21
C VAL A 575 -4.98 8.49 2.82
N MET A 576 -4.54 9.44 1.97
CA MET A 576 -3.80 10.63 2.43
C MET A 576 -4.64 11.50 3.38
N ALA A 577 -5.95 11.58 3.16
CA ALA A 577 -6.87 12.31 4.03
C ALA A 577 -6.87 11.74 5.46
N TYR A 578 -6.87 10.41 5.62
CA TYR A 578 -6.79 9.78 6.94
C TYR A 578 -5.44 10.02 7.62
N LEU A 579 -4.33 9.90 6.87
CA LEU A 579 -3.01 10.20 7.44
C LEU A 579 -2.89 11.66 7.89
N ALA A 580 -3.46 12.59 7.13
CA ALA A 580 -3.52 14.00 7.52
C ALA A 580 -4.37 14.21 8.78
N GLU A 581 -5.55 13.58 8.85
CA GLU A 581 -6.44 13.62 10.02
C GLU A 581 -5.76 13.08 11.29
N TRP A 582 -5.00 12.00 11.17
CA TRP A 582 -4.28 11.38 12.29
C TRP A 582 -2.98 12.10 12.66
N ASN A 583 -2.59 13.14 11.91
CA ASN A 583 -1.27 13.75 11.96
C ASN A 583 -0.13 12.70 11.85
N ALA A 584 -0.32 11.74 10.95
CA ALA A 584 0.54 10.59 10.69
C ALA A 584 1.32 10.77 9.37
N GLY A 585 1.83 9.70 8.77
CA GLY A 585 2.46 9.72 7.45
C GLY A 585 3.94 10.13 7.47
N SER A 586 4.64 9.90 8.59
CA SER A 586 6.07 10.26 8.71
C SER A 586 6.94 9.58 7.64
N ALA A 587 6.58 8.36 7.24
CA ALA A 587 7.28 7.56 6.24
C ALA A 587 7.17 8.13 4.82
N LEU A 588 6.17 8.97 4.54
CA LEU A 588 5.97 9.58 3.21
C LEU A 588 7.16 10.48 2.81
N GLY A 589 7.91 11.00 3.79
CA GLY A 589 9.10 11.81 3.55
C GLY A 589 10.42 11.04 3.52
N ASP A 590 10.41 9.72 3.76
CA ASP A 590 11.63 8.93 3.92
C ASP A 590 12.43 8.85 2.61
N GLY A 591 11.75 8.65 1.47
CA GLY A 591 12.41 8.61 0.17
C GLY A 591 13.20 9.90 -0.12
N MET A 592 12.56 11.05 0.08
CA MET A 592 13.23 12.36 -0.05
C MET A 592 14.38 12.53 0.95
N ARG A 593 14.20 12.09 2.20
CA ARG A 593 15.26 12.16 3.22
C ARG A 593 16.48 11.34 2.81
N ASP A 594 16.27 10.09 2.42
CA ASP A 594 17.34 9.17 2.02
C ASP A 594 18.07 9.65 0.77
N GLU A 595 17.34 10.23 -0.19
CA GLU A 595 17.94 10.86 -1.38
C GLU A 595 18.86 12.02 -1.02
N VAL A 596 18.44 12.92 -0.14
CA VAL A 596 19.24 14.07 0.30
C VAL A 596 20.46 13.60 1.10
N LEU A 597 20.30 12.62 2.01
CA LEU A 597 21.41 11.99 2.74
C LEU A 597 22.43 11.33 1.81
N GLY A 598 21.95 10.68 0.75
CA GLY A 598 22.77 10.06 -0.30
C GLY A 598 23.39 11.03 -1.30
N SER A 599 23.35 12.34 -1.04
CA SER A 599 23.93 13.35 -1.93
C SER A 599 25.44 13.50 -1.70
N SER A 600 26.16 13.82 -2.77
CA SER A 600 27.54 14.30 -2.71
C SER A 600 27.58 15.76 -2.25
N ALA A 601 26.66 16.57 -2.76
CA ALA A 601 26.40 17.92 -2.31
C ALA A 601 24.95 18.33 -2.61
N LEU A 602 24.42 19.30 -1.86
CA LEU A 602 23.22 20.04 -2.23
C LEU A 602 23.63 21.46 -2.67
N ALA A 603 23.43 21.76 -3.95
CA ALA A 603 23.71 23.04 -4.57
C ALA A 603 22.46 23.93 -4.56
N VAL A 604 22.43 24.94 -3.69
CA VAL A 604 21.30 25.86 -3.56
C VAL A 604 21.63 27.17 -4.27
N LEU A 605 20.84 27.54 -5.28
CA LEU A 605 21.05 28.76 -6.04
C LEU A 605 20.15 29.88 -5.50
N THR A 606 20.71 31.07 -5.32
CA THR A 606 19.98 32.29 -4.94
C THR A 606 20.22 33.43 -5.92
N VAL A 607 19.28 34.37 -6.00
CA VAL A 607 19.42 35.62 -6.75
C VAL A 607 19.07 36.80 -5.88
N THR A 608 19.70 37.95 -6.09
CA THR A 608 19.28 39.21 -5.45
C THR A 608 17.98 39.70 -6.08
N GLY A 609 17.03 40.11 -5.25
CA GLY A 609 15.71 40.58 -5.68
C GLY A 609 14.63 39.50 -5.59
N SER A 610 13.41 39.90 -5.92
CA SER A 610 12.21 39.05 -5.78
C SER A 610 11.22 39.23 -6.92
N ARG A 611 11.58 39.95 -7.99
CA ARG A 611 10.74 40.12 -9.18
C ARG A 611 10.88 38.90 -10.08
N LEU A 612 9.92 38.66 -10.97
CA LEU A 612 9.96 37.48 -11.84
C LEU A 612 11.19 37.48 -12.76
N GLY A 613 11.65 38.65 -13.21
CA GLY A 613 12.88 38.77 -13.97
C GLY A 613 14.13 38.33 -13.20
N ASP A 614 14.15 38.46 -11.87
CA ASP A 614 15.24 37.95 -11.04
C ASP A 614 15.25 36.41 -11.05
N TYR A 615 14.07 35.77 -11.00
CA TYR A 615 13.93 34.31 -11.13
C TYR A 615 14.24 33.81 -12.55
N VAL A 616 13.94 34.58 -13.61
CA VAL A 616 14.38 34.27 -14.98
C VAL A 616 15.90 34.23 -15.05
N ARG A 617 16.60 35.22 -14.48
CA ARG A 617 18.06 35.21 -14.38
C ARG A 617 18.55 33.99 -13.58
N GLY A 618 17.92 33.71 -12.45
CA GLY A 618 18.20 32.54 -11.64
C GLY A 618 18.03 31.21 -12.40
N GLY A 619 17.00 31.12 -13.25
CA GLY A 619 16.77 29.97 -14.11
C GLY A 619 17.88 29.73 -15.12
N SER A 620 18.43 30.80 -15.71
CA SER A 620 19.60 30.68 -16.58
C SER A 620 20.83 30.15 -15.83
N ALA A 621 21.05 30.63 -14.60
CA ALA A 621 22.14 30.15 -13.75
C ALA A 621 21.95 28.69 -13.31
N VAL A 622 20.72 28.27 -12.98
CA VAL A 622 20.38 26.87 -12.68
C VAL A 622 20.74 25.96 -13.86
N GLU A 623 20.32 26.31 -15.08
CA GLU A 623 20.60 25.50 -16.27
C GLU A 623 22.10 25.46 -16.57
N ALA A 624 22.81 26.58 -16.43
CA ALA A 624 24.26 26.64 -16.60
C ALA A 624 24.99 25.72 -15.61
N VAL A 625 24.67 25.81 -14.31
CA VAL A 625 25.27 24.96 -13.27
C VAL A 625 24.94 23.49 -13.50
N TRP A 626 23.71 23.17 -13.92
CA TRP A 626 23.29 21.79 -14.20
C TRP A 626 24.07 21.19 -15.37
N ILE A 627 24.16 21.89 -16.50
CA ILE A 627 24.91 21.44 -17.68
C ILE A 627 26.38 21.22 -17.33
N VAL A 628 26.99 22.16 -16.60
CA VAL A 628 28.40 22.06 -16.20
C VAL A 628 28.61 20.91 -15.22
N ALA A 629 27.77 20.77 -14.19
CA ALA A 629 27.86 19.67 -13.24
C ALA A 629 27.77 18.30 -13.92
N GLN A 630 26.84 18.15 -14.88
CA GLN A 630 26.71 16.91 -15.64
C GLN A 630 27.90 16.65 -16.55
N ARG A 631 28.48 17.71 -17.16
CA ARG A 631 29.72 17.59 -17.95
C ARG A 631 30.91 17.13 -17.10
N GLU A 632 30.98 17.54 -15.84
CA GLU A 632 31.97 17.05 -14.86
C GLU A 632 31.61 15.66 -14.27
N GLY A 633 30.60 14.97 -14.83
CA GLY A 633 30.25 13.60 -14.47
C GLY A 633 29.32 13.46 -13.27
N LEU A 634 28.70 14.54 -12.80
CA LEU A 634 27.71 14.50 -11.72
C LEU A 634 26.31 14.23 -12.25
N ALA A 635 25.61 13.31 -11.59
CA ALA A 635 24.17 13.17 -11.72
C ALA A 635 23.48 14.31 -10.98
N VAL A 636 22.56 15.00 -11.67
CA VAL A 636 21.87 16.18 -11.14
C VAL A 636 20.37 15.93 -11.06
N ARG A 637 19.77 16.30 -9.92
CA ARG A 637 18.31 16.30 -9.72
C ARG A 637 17.86 17.62 -9.11
N PRO A 638 16.86 18.31 -9.69
CA PRO A 638 16.25 19.46 -9.04
C PRO A 638 15.37 19.00 -7.89
N LEU A 639 15.46 19.70 -6.76
CA LEU A 639 14.64 19.50 -5.58
C LEU A 639 13.94 20.82 -5.24
N SER A 640 12.62 20.76 -5.16
CA SER A 640 11.75 21.91 -4.88
C SER A 640 10.85 21.59 -3.68
N PRO A 641 11.29 21.81 -2.43
CA PRO A 641 10.41 21.64 -1.28
C PRO A 641 9.20 22.57 -1.39
N VAL A 642 8.06 22.18 -0.83
CA VAL A 642 6.76 22.88 -1.00
C VAL A 642 6.83 24.38 -0.74
N PHE A 643 7.60 24.80 0.27
CA PHE A 643 7.74 26.21 0.66
C PHE A 643 8.73 27.03 -0.19
N LEU A 644 9.45 26.41 -1.14
CA LEU A 644 10.64 27.01 -1.79
C LEU A 644 10.38 28.41 -2.35
N HIS A 645 9.24 28.60 -3.02
CA HIS A 645 8.88 29.83 -3.69
C HIS A 645 7.92 30.73 -2.91
N ALA A 646 7.52 30.33 -1.70
CA ALA A 646 6.69 31.17 -0.83
C ALA A 646 7.51 32.34 -0.28
N ARG A 647 6.92 33.55 -0.24
CA ARG A 647 7.61 34.76 0.25
C ARG A 647 7.00 35.35 1.52
N ASN A 648 5.80 34.91 1.88
CA ASN A 648 5.07 35.45 3.01
C ASN A 648 4.09 34.40 3.56
N ALA A 649 3.46 34.71 4.69
CA ALA A 649 2.53 33.80 5.36
C ALA A 649 1.26 33.49 4.53
N ALA A 650 0.83 34.40 3.64
CA ALA A 650 -0.31 34.15 2.77
C ALA A 650 0.04 33.10 1.69
N ASP A 651 1.21 33.21 1.06
CA ASP A 651 1.73 32.20 0.12
C ASP A 651 1.76 30.79 0.78
N LEU A 652 2.23 30.70 2.03
CA LEU A 652 2.29 29.43 2.77
C LEU A 652 0.90 28.89 3.14
N HIS A 653 -0.04 29.78 3.45
CA HIS A 653 -1.43 29.40 3.74
C HIS A 653 -2.16 28.92 2.48
N GLU A 654 -1.91 29.54 1.33
CA GLU A 654 -2.44 29.12 0.03
C GLU A 654 -1.88 27.75 -0.39
N LEU A 655 -0.58 27.51 -0.18
CA LEU A 655 0.04 26.21 -0.42
C LEU A 655 -0.60 25.09 0.41
N SER A 656 -0.79 25.33 1.71
CA SER A 656 -1.43 24.37 2.60
C SER A 656 -1.91 25.02 3.90
N ALA A 657 -3.19 25.34 3.97
CA ALA A 657 -3.78 25.99 5.14
C ALA A 657 -3.56 25.19 6.45
N GLY A 658 -3.65 23.85 6.38
CA GLY A 658 -3.47 22.97 7.54
C GLY A 658 -2.02 22.85 8.02
N PHE A 659 -1.04 23.07 7.13
CA PHE A 659 0.40 22.91 7.44
C PHE A 659 1.20 24.21 7.34
N ALA A 660 0.54 25.37 7.13
CA ALA A 660 1.20 26.66 6.91
C ALA A 660 2.23 27.02 7.99
N GLY A 661 1.92 26.77 9.27
CA GLY A 661 2.84 27.02 10.37
C GLY A 661 4.04 26.07 10.41
N GLU A 662 3.89 24.83 9.92
CA GLU A 662 5.00 23.90 9.77
C GLU A 662 5.88 24.28 8.58
N LEU A 663 5.27 24.61 7.43
CA LEU A 663 5.97 25.10 6.25
C LEU A 663 6.79 26.38 6.54
N ALA A 664 6.25 27.31 7.34
CA ALA A 664 6.98 28.50 7.76
C ALA A 664 8.26 28.16 8.55
N ARG A 665 8.17 27.22 9.51
CA ARG A 665 9.33 26.78 10.29
C ARG A 665 10.37 26.08 9.41
N LEU A 666 9.93 25.20 8.52
CA LEU A 666 10.81 24.50 7.58
C LEU A 666 11.53 25.47 6.63
N GLN A 667 10.82 26.48 6.14
CA GLN A 667 11.40 27.54 5.31
C GLN A 667 12.46 28.34 6.09
N ASP A 668 12.14 28.77 7.30
CA ASP A 668 13.06 29.50 8.18
C ASP A 668 14.32 28.69 8.51
N ASP A 669 14.16 27.39 8.79
CA ASP A 669 15.27 26.48 9.02
C ASP A 669 16.15 26.32 7.78
N PHE A 670 15.55 26.24 6.59
CA PHE A 670 16.29 26.13 5.34
C PHE A 670 17.07 27.40 5.01
N VAL A 671 16.44 28.58 5.15
CA VAL A 671 17.09 29.89 4.96
C VAL A 671 18.29 30.06 5.89
N ARG A 672 18.18 29.62 7.16
CA ARG A 672 19.30 29.60 8.10
C ARG A 672 20.40 28.62 7.70
N LEU A 673 20.02 27.42 7.25
CA LEU A 673 20.96 26.38 6.83
C LEU A 673 21.81 26.84 5.63
N THR A 674 21.20 27.56 4.68
CA THR A 674 21.87 28.06 3.48
C THR A 674 22.47 29.45 3.66
N ALA A 675 22.36 30.05 4.86
CA ALA A 675 22.78 31.42 5.15
C ALA A 675 22.28 32.44 4.10
N THR A 676 21.06 32.25 3.60
CA THR A 676 20.49 33.11 2.55
C THR A 676 20.17 34.48 3.10
N ALA A 677 20.66 35.53 2.43
CA ALA A 677 20.48 36.90 2.87
C ALA A 677 19.01 37.39 2.66
N PRO A 678 18.51 38.35 3.44
CA PRO A 678 17.12 38.83 3.32
C PRO A 678 16.74 39.38 1.93
N GLU A 679 17.70 39.98 1.22
CA GLU A 679 17.58 40.51 -0.13
C GLU A 679 17.71 39.43 -1.23
N GLU A 680 18.11 38.22 -0.86
CA GLU A 680 18.22 37.08 -1.76
C GLU A 680 16.91 36.27 -1.78
N SER A 681 16.64 35.66 -2.94
CA SER A 681 15.57 34.69 -3.13
C SER A 681 16.17 33.36 -3.55
N ILE A 682 15.73 32.27 -2.90
CA ILE A 682 16.11 30.90 -3.30
C ILE A 682 15.40 30.56 -4.60
N VAL A 683 16.18 30.15 -5.59
CA VAL A 683 15.74 29.82 -6.95
C VAL A 683 15.44 28.33 -7.06
N LEU A 684 16.41 27.48 -6.71
CA LEU A 684 16.28 26.03 -6.80
C LEU A 684 17.39 25.36 -5.98
N ALA A 685 17.10 24.16 -5.46
CA ALA A 685 18.13 23.28 -4.95
C ALA A 685 18.42 22.17 -5.97
N LEU A 686 19.68 21.88 -6.22
CA LEU A 686 20.15 20.80 -7.08
C LEU A 686 20.87 19.78 -6.22
N ARG A 687 20.37 18.56 -6.20
CA ARG A 687 21.09 17.41 -5.66
C ARG A 687 22.15 16.98 -6.66
N LEU A 688 23.38 16.88 -6.18
CA LEU A 688 24.53 16.40 -6.94
C LEU A 688 24.97 15.05 -6.36
N THR A 689 25.15 14.04 -7.22
CA THR A 689 25.65 12.72 -6.81
C THR A 689 26.40 12.02 -7.94
N THR A 690 27.04 10.88 -7.67
CA THR A 690 27.57 10.00 -8.71
C THR A 690 26.57 8.87 -8.94
N ALA A 691 26.06 8.74 -10.17
CA ALA A 691 25.07 7.71 -10.51
C ALA A 691 25.20 7.29 -11.99
N PRO A 692 24.71 6.09 -12.38
CA PRO A 692 24.56 5.75 -13.78
C PRO A 692 23.56 6.68 -14.48
N PRO A 693 23.56 6.74 -15.83
CA PRO A 693 22.55 7.49 -16.59
C PRO A 693 21.12 7.02 -16.26
N PRO A 694 20.11 7.92 -16.30
CA PRO A 694 18.73 7.58 -16.01
C PRO A 694 18.16 6.61 -17.04
N SER A 695 17.19 5.81 -16.60
CA SER A 695 16.58 4.75 -17.41
C SER A 695 15.78 5.28 -18.61
N VAL A 696 15.18 6.47 -18.49
CA VAL A 696 14.35 7.09 -19.53
C VAL A 696 14.49 8.60 -19.51
N SER A 697 14.70 9.22 -20.67
CA SER A 697 14.68 10.67 -20.82
C SER A 697 13.25 11.22 -20.93
N SER A 698 12.98 12.36 -20.31
CA SER A 698 11.67 13.02 -20.40
C SER A 698 11.37 13.50 -21.82
N ARG A 699 10.13 13.28 -22.26
CA ARG A 699 9.61 13.79 -23.54
C ARG A 699 9.18 15.25 -23.42
N ARG A 700 8.92 15.90 -24.56
CA ARG A 700 8.55 17.31 -24.67
C ARG A 700 7.39 17.49 -25.63
N SER A 701 6.45 18.34 -25.25
CA SER A 701 5.21 18.55 -25.99
C SER A 701 5.37 19.62 -27.06
N PRO A 702 5.20 19.27 -28.36
CA PRO A 702 5.24 20.24 -29.45
C PRO A 702 4.13 21.29 -29.36
N SER A 703 3.04 21.02 -28.62
CA SER A 703 1.91 21.97 -28.48
C SER A 703 2.28 23.25 -27.72
N ARG A 704 3.44 23.28 -27.05
CA ARG A 704 3.99 24.46 -26.37
C ARG A 704 4.62 25.48 -27.33
N VAL A 705 4.74 25.14 -28.62
CA VAL A 705 5.36 25.98 -29.64
C VAL A 705 4.29 26.55 -30.56
N ARG A 706 4.38 27.85 -30.83
CA ARG A 706 3.66 28.53 -31.90
C ARG A 706 4.68 29.05 -32.90
N THR A 707 4.52 28.65 -34.15
CA THR A 707 5.26 29.18 -35.28
C THR A 707 4.27 29.89 -36.19
N GLN A 708 4.44 31.19 -36.43
CA GLN A 708 3.74 31.81 -37.55
C GLN A 708 4.44 31.37 -38.84
N GLY A 709 3.67 30.76 -39.76
CA GLY A 709 4.17 30.35 -41.07
C GLY A 709 4.88 31.51 -41.76
N LEU A 710 6.04 31.20 -42.34
CA LEU A 710 6.78 32.10 -43.22
C LEU A 710 5.91 32.66 -44.36
#